data_AF-A0A257WD99-F1
#
_entry.id   AF-A0A257WD99-F1
#
_cell.length_a   1.000
_cell.length_b   1.000
_cell.length_c   1.000
_cell.angle_alpha   90.00
_cell.angle_beta   90.00
_cell.angle_gamma   90.00
#
_symmetry.space_group_name_H-M   'P 1'
#
loop_
_entity.id
_entity.type
_entity.pdbx_description
1 polymer ?
#
loop_
_entity_poly.entity_id
_entity_poly.type
_entity_poly.pdbx_seq_one_letter_code
_entity_poly.pdbx_strand_id
1 'polypeptide(L)'
;MFGVDFDYRAEIPRLSKWLDKLPFYSTRAMSSIQAYGEAAWLKPGHAKQIGKGSSGVIYIDDFEGTRNSIDLRFPLINWTLASTPQGALDINGNELFPEALLNNDLEYGYNRAKIAWYNIETVLQEARNSNNPLQKNLDELSRPEVRQVLQKEVFPQRFNDYGQGLLTTFDMAYYPREKGPYNFEYRPGRLDANGRLVNPREAWGGIMRNIDQTDFETGNIEFIEFWLKDPFTNRSSSTGGQLYFQLGNISEDVLRDGKRQYENGLPTPSNAAIPTDETAWGKVPRNPIQVTNAFSNDPEDRPFQDVGYDGLTDADEQAKFAAYLNDLLTNFGAGSAAYQNAQTDPSSDNFRYYRDETFTTNDGILARYKNINNPHGNSPVASENSNFISAFTLYPDQEELNRDNTLNENEEYFQYRVDIQPNMLMGSNFITDKRQVTVDLVNGQQLNEYWYLFRIPIKEYQDKVGNIPDFKSIRFIRMFLTGFEDTVVMRFGKLELIRNQWRRFDYEIDSTGDYKVLSANDPSNVEVLAVNLEENDQRQPIKYVIPPGIERQQQLSNNNVQLFLNEQSISLKVCELEKERARGVFRNFEYDLRQYGRLQMFVHAEQVQGGPILNDGDLNAVIRIGTDAVSNYYEVKVPLKLTNFGATDSLAIWPEENNLDFDLSRLTDLKLARDKAGVSNSQFYSNTIDGLTFGMIGNPSLGEVTTMLLAVQNAKRENVCTEVWFNELRLSNLDEKGGWAATGRVDITLADLGNVSFSGSARSAGFGTLDQKVNERSREDFRQFDISANLDLGKLLPRKAAIQIPVYASISRTTRQPEYDPYALDLTLQQVLDNNTRDKWDSIKTNAIDVATIKTINLTNVKKNRTGDKRPKIWDVSNLDFNFSHTSTISHSPLVENEEIRRTRTALAYNFAP
;
A
#
# COMPACT_ATOMS: atom_id res chain seq x y z
N MET A 1 12.88 -27.27 -22.87
CA MET A 1 14.34 -27.40 -23.00
C MET A 1 14.65 -28.77 -23.59
N PHE A 2 15.63 -28.85 -24.48
CA PHE A 2 16.13 -30.11 -25.04
C PHE A 2 17.61 -30.21 -24.68
N GLY A 3 18.09 -31.39 -24.27
CA GLY A 3 19.48 -31.58 -23.87
C GLY A 3 20.08 -32.85 -24.43
N VAL A 4 21.41 -32.89 -24.54
CA VAL A 4 22.22 -34.05 -24.93
C VAL A 4 23.44 -34.08 -24.03
N ASP A 5 23.76 -35.24 -23.47
CA ASP A 5 24.95 -35.50 -22.67
C ASP A 5 25.80 -36.64 -23.26
N PHE A 6 27.10 -36.63 -22.97
CA PHE A 6 28.02 -37.72 -23.25
C PHE A 6 29.03 -37.89 -22.10
N ASP A 7 29.34 -39.15 -21.76
CA ASP A 7 30.39 -39.53 -20.81
C ASP A 7 31.26 -40.63 -21.47
N TYR A 8 32.57 -40.41 -21.49
CA TYR A 8 33.56 -41.33 -22.05
C TYR A 8 34.69 -41.55 -21.06
N ARG A 9 35.02 -42.81 -20.78
CA ARG A 9 36.12 -43.20 -19.89
C ARG A 9 36.97 -44.26 -20.54
N ALA A 10 38.28 -44.06 -20.54
CA ALA A 10 39.23 -45.04 -21.06
C ALA A 10 40.57 -45.00 -20.32
N GLU A 11 41.22 -46.15 -20.24
CA GLU A 11 42.61 -46.23 -19.81
C GLU A 11 43.55 -45.92 -20.98
N ILE A 12 44.68 -45.25 -20.70
CA ILE A 12 45.71 -44.93 -21.69
C ILE A 12 47.04 -45.60 -21.28
N PRO A 13 47.21 -46.92 -21.50
CA PRO A 13 48.44 -47.64 -21.15
C PRO A 13 49.70 -47.06 -21.81
N ARG A 14 49.58 -46.49 -23.02
CA ARG A 14 50.69 -45.85 -23.73
C ARG A 14 51.21 -44.61 -23.01
N LEU A 15 50.33 -43.82 -22.38
CA LEU A 15 50.71 -42.64 -21.62
C LEU A 15 51.46 -43.04 -20.34
N SER A 16 51.01 -44.08 -19.64
CA SER A 16 51.77 -44.66 -18.51
C SER A 16 53.19 -45.06 -18.93
N LYS A 17 53.33 -45.76 -20.06
CA LYS A 17 54.65 -46.16 -20.60
C LYS A 17 55.53 -44.97 -21.02
N TRP A 18 54.94 -43.85 -21.43
CA TRP A 18 55.69 -42.63 -21.73
C TRP A 18 56.16 -41.94 -20.46
N LEU A 19 55.30 -41.89 -19.43
CA LEU A 19 55.68 -41.35 -18.12
C LEU A 19 56.83 -42.15 -17.49
N ASP A 20 56.85 -43.48 -17.63
CA ASP A 20 57.96 -44.35 -17.17
C ASP A 20 59.33 -44.05 -17.81
N LYS A 21 59.38 -43.28 -18.91
CA LYS A 21 60.64 -42.84 -19.52
C LYS A 21 61.19 -41.55 -18.91
N LEU A 22 60.46 -40.89 -18.02
CA LEU A 22 60.95 -39.71 -17.33
C LEU A 22 62.08 -40.09 -16.35
N PRO A 23 63.12 -39.24 -16.22
CA PRO A 23 64.24 -39.52 -15.33
C PRO A 23 63.74 -39.68 -13.88
N PHE A 24 64.24 -40.71 -13.20
CA PHE A 24 63.96 -41.03 -11.80
C PHE A 24 62.50 -41.38 -11.45
N TYR A 25 61.61 -41.50 -12.44
CA TYR A 25 60.19 -41.85 -12.27
C TYR A 25 59.90 -43.26 -12.78
N SER A 26 59.09 -44.02 -12.06
CA SER A 26 58.58 -45.34 -12.48
C SER A 26 57.33 -45.67 -11.69
N THR A 27 56.26 -46.05 -12.39
CA THR A 27 54.93 -46.27 -11.81
C THR A 27 54.33 -47.61 -12.22
N ARG A 28 53.38 -48.10 -11.43
CA ARG A 28 52.51 -49.25 -11.77
C ARG A 28 51.05 -48.80 -11.95
N ALA A 29 50.74 -47.55 -11.66
CA ALA A 29 49.39 -47.02 -11.79
C ALA A 29 49.06 -46.75 -13.26
N MET A 30 47.79 -46.99 -13.62
CA MET A 30 47.31 -46.76 -14.98
C MET A 30 46.93 -45.30 -15.16
N SER A 31 47.32 -44.71 -16.29
CA SER A 31 46.83 -43.42 -16.73
C SER A 31 45.45 -43.59 -17.34
N SER A 32 44.56 -42.64 -17.13
CA SER A 32 43.19 -42.68 -17.66
C SER A 32 42.75 -41.33 -18.20
N ILE A 33 41.79 -41.35 -19.10
CA ILE A 33 41.08 -40.18 -19.59
C ILE A 33 39.59 -40.34 -19.27
N GLN A 34 39.02 -39.27 -18.74
CA GLN A 34 37.58 -39.12 -18.55
C GLN A 34 37.18 -37.86 -19.30
N ALA A 35 36.23 -37.97 -20.22
CA ALA A 35 35.67 -36.85 -20.96
C ALA A 35 34.16 -36.84 -20.75
N TYR A 36 33.65 -35.69 -20.37
CA TYR A 36 32.23 -35.45 -20.16
C TYR A 36 31.82 -34.20 -20.93
N GLY A 37 30.60 -34.17 -21.44
CA GLY A 37 30.01 -32.93 -21.91
C GLY A 37 28.50 -33.01 -21.99
N GLU A 38 27.88 -31.85 -21.87
CA GLU A 38 26.44 -31.66 -22.02
C GLU A 38 26.18 -30.41 -22.85
N ALA A 39 25.11 -30.43 -23.61
CA ALA A 39 24.59 -29.30 -24.36
C ALA A 39 23.08 -29.23 -24.18
N ALA A 40 22.56 -28.03 -23.99
CA ALA A 40 21.14 -27.77 -23.82
C ALA A 40 20.69 -26.64 -24.75
N TRP A 41 19.51 -26.79 -25.34
CA TRP A 41 18.81 -25.77 -26.10
C TRP A 41 17.51 -25.40 -25.38
N LEU A 42 17.35 -24.11 -25.11
CA LEU A 42 16.13 -23.53 -24.56
C LEU A 42 15.29 -22.95 -25.71
N LYS A 43 14.07 -23.45 -25.87
CA LYS A 43 13.04 -22.79 -26.67
C LYS A 43 11.98 -22.27 -25.70
N PRO A 44 11.99 -20.97 -25.37
CA PRO A 44 11.01 -20.39 -24.48
C PRO A 44 9.65 -20.23 -25.17
N GLY A 45 8.63 -19.99 -24.35
CA GLY A 45 7.28 -19.65 -24.77
C GLY A 45 6.48 -19.14 -23.57
N HIS A 46 5.23 -18.74 -23.80
CA HIS A 46 4.30 -18.35 -22.73
C HIS A 46 3.09 -19.29 -22.65
N ALA A 47 2.37 -19.19 -21.53
CA ALA A 47 1.13 -19.94 -21.31
C ALA A 47 0.01 -19.41 -22.23
N LYS A 48 -0.81 -20.31 -22.79
CA LYS A 48 -1.89 -19.92 -23.71
C LYS A 48 -2.95 -19.01 -23.09
N GLN A 49 -3.03 -18.98 -21.76
CA GLN A 49 -3.95 -18.16 -20.97
C GLN A 49 -3.62 -16.67 -21.08
N ILE A 50 -2.35 -16.30 -21.31
CA ILE A 50 -1.98 -14.88 -21.45
C ILE A 50 -1.94 -14.42 -22.91
N GLY A 51 -2.31 -15.29 -23.86
CA GLY A 51 -2.27 -15.02 -25.29
C GLY A 51 -1.78 -16.21 -26.12
N LYS A 52 -1.88 -16.11 -27.44
CA LYS A 52 -1.29 -17.07 -28.39
C LYS A 52 -0.34 -16.34 -29.34
N GLY A 53 0.80 -16.94 -29.67
CA GLY A 53 1.75 -16.36 -30.62
C GLY A 53 2.35 -15.05 -30.08
N SER A 54 2.46 -14.01 -30.89
CA SER A 54 3.00 -12.71 -30.44
C SER A 54 2.07 -11.91 -29.52
N SER A 55 0.87 -12.42 -29.22
CA SER A 55 -0.16 -11.74 -28.42
C SER A 55 -0.09 -12.03 -26.91
N GLY A 56 1.03 -12.55 -26.40
CA GLY A 56 1.21 -12.71 -24.95
C GLY A 56 1.21 -11.35 -24.25
N VAL A 57 0.26 -11.09 -23.36
CA VAL A 57 0.08 -9.81 -22.64
C VAL A 57 0.57 -9.91 -21.21
N ILE A 58 1.31 -8.90 -20.76
CA ILE A 58 1.74 -8.71 -19.37
C ILE A 58 1.39 -7.28 -18.94
N TYR A 59 0.77 -7.14 -17.78
CA TYR A 59 0.41 -5.85 -17.23
C TYR A 59 1.59 -5.21 -16.51
N ILE A 60 1.88 -3.94 -16.82
CA ILE A 60 2.71 -3.06 -16.01
C ILE A 60 1.85 -2.54 -14.86
N ASP A 61 0.66 -2.03 -15.20
CA ASP A 61 -0.34 -1.54 -14.27
C ASP A 61 -1.72 -1.71 -14.95
N ASP A 62 -2.58 -2.53 -14.37
CA ASP A 62 -3.99 -2.65 -14.78
C ASP A 62 -4.85 -1.56 -14.16
N PHE A 63 -4.25 -0.66 -13.37
CA PHE A 63 -4.90 0.40 -12.62
C PHE A 63 -5.84 -0.10 -11.52
N GLU A 64 -5.97 -1.41 -11.28
CA GLU A 64 -6.77 -2.03 -10.18
C GLU A 64 -6.24 -1.72 -8.78
N GLY A 65 -4.96 -1.36 -8.69
CA GLY A 65 -4.34 -0.87 -7.46
C GLY A 65 -4.29 0.65 -7.32
N THR A 66 -4.74 1.43 -8.33
CA THR A 66 -4.62 2.89 -8.37
C THR A 66 -5.17 3.52 -7.11
N ARG A 67 -6.36 3.09 -6.71
CA ARG A 67 -7.02 3.52 -5.48
C ARG A 67 -6.89 2.44 -4.42
N ASN A 68 -6.33 2.81 -3.27
CA ASN A 68 -6.38 1.99 -2.06
C ASN A 68 -7.08 2.76 -0.95
N SER A 69 -7.74 2.04 -0.04
CA SER A 69 -8.45 2.65 1.06
C SER A 69 -8.15 2.01 2.41
N ILE A 70 -8.29 2.81 3.47
CA ILE A 70 -8.23 2.37 4.86
C ILE A 70 -9.63 2.56 5.43
N ASP A 71 -10.33 1.46 5.72
CA ASP A 71 -11.69 1.49 6.26
C ASP A 71 -11.67 1.91 7.74
N LEU A 72 -12.37 2.99 8.06
CA LEU A 72 -12.47 3.53 9.42
C LEU A 72 -13.68 2.99 10.19
N ARG A 73 -14.59 2.28 9.54
CA ARG A 73 -15.80 1.72 10.19
C ARG A 73 -15.50 0.56 11.12
N PHE A 74 -14.40 -0.17 10.85
CA PHE A 74 -14.04 -1.39 11.56
C PHE A 74 -12.59 -1.34 12.07
N PRO A 75 -12.29 -2.05 13.18
CA PRO A 75 -13.25 -2.54 14.16
C PRO A 75 -13.93 -1.37 14.92
N LEU A 76 -15.19 -1.53 15.29
CA LEU A 76 -15.99 -0.47 15.95
C LEU A 76 -15.41 -0.03 17.29
N ILE A 77 -14.82 -0.97 18.04
CA ILE A 77 -14.21 -0.73 19.35
C ILE A 77 -13.01 0.21 19.32
N ASN A 78 -12.48 0.54 18.14
CA ASN A 78 -11.43 1.56 18.04
C ASN A 78 -11.99 2.98 18.19
N TRP A 79 -13.30 3.17 18.03
CA TRP A 79 -13.96 4.45 18.29
C TRP A 79 -14.39 4.56 19.74
N THR A 80 -14.02 5.68 20.37
CA THR A 80 -14.37 6.03 21.75
C THR A 80 -15.09 7.39 21.78
N LEU A 81 -15.58 7.78 22.98
CA LEU A 81 -16.08 9.14 23.19
C LEU A 81 -14.97 10.16 22.91
N ALA A 82 -15.33 11.27 22.27
CA ALA A 82 -14.38 12.33 22.01
C ALA A 82 -14.21 13.29 23.21
N SER A 83 -12.99 13.80 23.36
CA SER A 83 -12.72 15.04 24.08
C SER A 83 -13.44 16.23 23.40
N THR A 84 -13.81 17.24 24.20
CA THR A 84 -14.48 18.45 23.71
C THR A 84 -13.59 19.17 22.71
N PRO A 85 -14.07 19.48 21.48
CA PRO A 85 -13.22 20.05 20.43
C PRO A 85 -12.71 21.46 20.75
N GLN A 86 -11.54 21.55 21.40
CA GLN A 86 -10.90 22.81 21.75
C GLN A 86 -10.49 23.60 20.50
N GLY A 87 -10.82 24.88 20.45
CA GLY A 87 -10.47 25.75 19.32
C GLY A 87 -11.22 25.45 18.02
N ALA A 88 -12.26 24.60 18.06
CA ALA A 88 -13.09 24.32 16.88
C ALA A 88 -13.88 25.56 16.49
N LEU A 89 -13.84 25.93 15.21
CA LEU A 89 -14.46 27.14 14.67
C LEU A 89 -15.70 26.85 13.83
N ASP A 90 -16.68 27.75 13.88
CA ASP A 90 -17.85 27.78 13.00
C ASP A 90 -17.51 28.38 11.62
N ILE A 91 -18.50 28.49 10.73
CA ILE A 91 -18.34 29.10 9.40
C ILE A 91 -17.92 30.57 9.41
N ASN A 92 -18.17 31.28 10.50
CA ASN A 92 -17.84 32.69 10.68
C ASN A 92 -16.53 32.90 11.45
N GLY A 93 -15.82 31.83 11.82
CA GLY A 93 -14.60 31.88 12.61
C GLY A 93 -14.83 32.09 14.11
N ASN A 94 -16.05 31.87 14.62
CA ASN A 94 -16.33 31.90 16.06
C ASN A 94 -16.01 30.54 16.68
N GLU A 95 -15.47 30.56 17.90
CA GLU A 95 -15.23 29.35 18.68
C GLU A 95 -16.55 28.68 19.09
N LEU A 96 -16.69 27.39 18.78
CA LEU A 96 -17.88 26.59 19.04
C LEU A 96 -18.01 26.21 20.52
N PHE A 97 -16.89 25.81 21.15
CA PHE A 97 -16.87 25.25 22.51
C PHE A 97 -15.82 25.92 23.40
N PRO A 98 -16.05 27.17 23.87
CA PRO A 98 -15.13 27.86 24.76
C PRO A 98 -14.87 27.11 26.10
N GLU A 99 -15.82 26.28 26.53
CA GLU A 99 -15.70 25.43 27.71
C GLU A 99 -14.60 24.37 27.60
N ALA A 100 -14.12 24.06 26.39
CA ALA A 100 -13.03 23.11 26.16
C ALA A 100 -11.69 23.53 26.81
N LEU A 101 -11.55 24.79 27.21
CA LEU A 101 -10.39 25.33 27.93
C LEU A 101 -10.42 25.05 29.44
N LEU A 102 -11.57 24.64 29.98
CA LEU A 102 -11.71 24.35 31.39
C LEU A 102 -11.00 23.04 31.73
N ASN A 103 -10.25 23.05 32.83
CA ASN A 103 -9.51 21.88 33.29
C ASN A 103 -9.99 21.49 34.68
N ASN A 104 -10.30 20.21 34.86
CA ASN A 104 -10.81 19.65 36.11
C ASN A 104 -12.08 20.38 36.59
N ASP A 105 -12.99 20.67 35.67
CA ASP A 105 -14.27 21.37 35.89
C ASP A 105 -15.39 20.67 35.10
N LEU A 106 -16.53 20.44 35.75
CA LEU A 106 -17.67 19.74 35.15
C LEU A 106 -18.34 20.54 34.01
N GLU A 107 -18.16 21.87 33.98
CA GLU A 107 -18.70 22.73 32.92
C GLU A 107 -18.18 22.34 31.53
N TYR A 108 -17.00 21.72 31.45
CA TYR A 108 -16.40 21.18 30.22
C TYR A 108 -17.34 20.22 29.45
N GLY A 109 -18.22 19.50 30.16
CA GLY A 109 -19.13 18.52 29.58
C GLY A 109 -20.56 19.02 29.31
N TYR A 110 -20.90 20.27 29.66
CA TYR A 110 -22.31 20.71 29.73
C TYR A 110 -23.04 20.74 28.37
N ASN A 111 -22.32 20.97 27.28
CA ASN A 111 -22.90 20.94 25.93
C ASN A 111 -22.81 19.56 25.25
N ARG A 112 -22.27 18.54 25.93
CA ARG A 112 -22.18 17.18 25.37
C ARG A 112 -23.56 16.53 25.33
N ALA A 113 -24.09 16.36 24.13
CA ALA A 113 -25.33 15.65 23.85
C ALA A 113 -25.09 14.16 23.57
N LYS A 114 -26.16 13.38 23.63
CA LYS A 114 -26.10 11.92 23.44
C LYS A 114 -25.78 11.58 21.99
N ILE A 115 -24.74 10.77 21.82
CA ILE A 115 -24.37 10.14 20.55
C ILE A 115 -24.25 8.63 20.76
N ALA A 116 -24.58 7.87 19.72
CA ALA A 116 -24.39 6.42 19.68
C ALA A 116 -23.84 6.02 18.30
N TRP A 117 -22.83 5.16 18.26
CA TRP A 117 -22.20 4.64 17.05
C TRP A 117 -22.20 3.11 17.05
N TYR A 118 -22.69 2.50 15.99
CA TYR A 118 -22.89 1.04 15.97
C TYR A 118 -23.04 0.50 14.56
N ASN A 119 -22.89 -0.82 14.44
CA ASN A 119 -23.47 -1.61 13.36
C ASN A 119 -24.72 -2.33 13.91
N ILE A 120 -25.81 -2.27 13.16
CA ILE A 120 -27.03 -3.01 13.56
C ILE A 120 -26.79 -4.50 13.31
N GLU A 121 -27.07 -5.32 14.33
CA GLU A 121 -27.04 -6.78 14.21
C GLU A 121 -28.06 -7.21 13.15
N THR A 122 -27.62 -7.98 12.15
CA THR A 122 -28.44 -8.34 10.99
C THR A 122 -29.74 -9.04 11.40
N VAL A 123 -29.71 -9.88 12.44
CA VAL A 123 -30.88 -10.58 12.97
C VAL A 123 -31.97 -9.61 13.41
N LEU A 124 -31.64 -8.47 14.01
CA LEU A 124 -32.63 -7.47 14.46
C LEU A 124 -33.37 -6.80 13.28
N GLN A 125 -32.81 -6.87 12.08
CA GLN A 125 -33.41 -6.30 10.87
C GLN A 125 -34.22 -7.34 10.07
N GLU A 126 -34.10 -8.63 10.38
CA GLU A 126 -34.75 -9.72 9.65
C GLU A 126 -36.16 -10.01 10.20
N ALA A 127 -37.20 -9.73 9.41
CA ALA A 127 -38.59 -9.99 9.83
C ALA A 127 -38.97 -11.48 9.90
N ARG A 128 -38.19 -12.37 9.26
CA ARG A 128 -38.46 -13.82 9.23
C ARG A 128 -37.67 -14.60 10.28
N ASN A 129 -36.79 -13.94 11.03
CA ASN A 129 -35.94 -14.58 12.00
C ASN A 129 -36.64 -14.67 13.36
N SER A 130 -36.81 -15.87 13.89
CA SER A 130 -37.51 -16.08 15.17
C SER A 130 -36.79 -15.45 16.35
N ASN A 131 -35.48 -15.22 16.24
CA ASN A 131 -34.66 -14.56 17.26
C ASN A 131 -34.73 -13.04 17.19
N ASN A 132 -35.48 -12.46 16.24
CA ASN A 132 -35.71 -11.03 16.18
C ASN A 132 -36.92 -10.65 17.09
N PRO A 133 -36.71 -9.91 18.19
CA PRO A 133 -37.79 -9.46 19.06
C PRO A 133 -38.75 -8.49 18.35
N LEU A 134 -38.31 -7.86 17.26
CA LEU A 134 -39.07 -6.89 16.46
C LEU A 134 -39.67 -7.49 15.19
N GLN A 135 -39.60 -8.82 15.00
CA GLN A 135 -40.06 -9.50 13.76
C GLN A 135 -41.51 -9.18 13.35
N LYS A 136 -42.38 -8.82 14.32
CA LYS A 136 -43.78 -8.47 14.08
C LYS A 136 -44.02 -6.99 13.79
N ASN A 137 -43.07 -6.11 14.12
CA ASN A 137 -43.19 -4.67 13.91
C ASN A 137 -42.58 -4.29 12.56
N LEU A 138 -43.32 -4.60 11.48
CA LEU A 138 -42.84 -4.40 10.11
C LEU A 138 -42.58 -2.92 9.79
N ASP A 139 -43.30 -2.00 10.42
CA ASP A 139 -43.08 -0.56 10.24
C ASP A 139 -41.74 -0.13 10.82
N GLU A 140 -41.38 -0.59 12.03
CA GLU A 140 -40.06 -0.32 12.63
C GLU A 140 -38.92 -0.86 11.74
N LEU A 141 -39.06 -2.09 11.22
CA LEU A 141 -38.06 -2.68 10.32
C LEU A 141 -37.96 -1.99 8.95
N SER A 142 -39.00 -1.25 8.57
CA SER A 142 -39.09 -0.51 7.30
C SER A 142 -38.62 0.94 7.42
N ARG A 143 -38.28 1.41 8.62
CA ARG A 143 -37.79 2.77 8.85
C ARG A 143 -36.43 3.00 8.17
N PRO A 144 -36.24 4.11 7.43
CA PRO A 144 -34.98 4.40 6.75
C PRO A 144 -33.76 4.40 7.68
N GLU A 145 -33.94 4.83 8.91
CA GLU A 145 -32.88 4.95 9.91
C GLU A 145 -32.35 3.60 10.40
N VAL A 146 -33.09 2.51 10.24
CA VAL A 146 -32.72 1.20 10.83
C VAL A 146 -32.90 0.00 9.91
N ARG A 147 -33.55 0.18 8.75
CA ARG A 147 -33.77 -0.92 7.80
C ARG A 147 -32.46 -1.56 7.35
N GLN A 148 -32.58 -2.81 6.93
CA GLN A 148 -31.53 -3.56 6.26
C GLN A 148 -31.13 -2.86 4.95
N VAL A 149 -29.82 -2.71 4.69
CA VAL A 149 -29.29 -2.12 3.45
C VAL A 149 -28.60 -3.23 2.64
N LEU A 150 -28.99 -3.39 1.37
CA LEU A 150 -28.41 -4.40 0.49
C LEU A 150 -27.22 -3.82 -0.28
N GLN A 151 -26.18 -4.63 -0.51
CA GLN A 151 -25.01 -4.19 -1.30
C GLN A 151 -25.41 -3.67 -2.68
N LYS A 152 -26.38 -4.32 -3.34
CA LYS A 152 -26.89 -3.92 -4.67
C LYS A 152 -27.48 -2.50 -4.72
N GLU A 153 -27.85 -1.93 -3.57
CA GLU A 153 -28.37 -0.57 -3.52
C GLU A 153 -27.28 0.44 -3.84
N VAL A 154 -26.06 0.27 -3.31
CA VAL A 154 -24.93 1.18 -3.53
C VAL A 154 -24.00 0.65 -4.63
N PHE A 155 -23.76 -0.67 -4.68
CA PHE A 155 -22.81 -1.34 -5.58
C PHE A 155 -23.53 -2.45 -6.39
N PRO A 156 -24.27 -2.11 -7.46
CA PRO A 156 -25.14 -3.03 -8.18
C PRO A 156 -24.36 -3.99 -9.09
N GLN A 157 -23.17 -3.57 -9.55
CA GLN A 157 -22.28 -4.37 -10.41
C GLN A 157 -21.33 -5.27 -9.60
N ARG A 158 -21.36 -5.19 -8.27
CA ARG A 158 -20.52 -5.99 -7.39
C ARG A 158 -21.10 -7.39 -7.24
N PHE A 159 -20.26 -8.39 -7.51
CA PHE A 159 -20.62 -9.78 -7.27
C PHE A 159 -20.40 -10.14 -5.81
N ASN A 160 -21.49 -10.49 -5.13
CA ASN A 160 -21.46 -10.88 -3.72
C ASN A 160 -21.38 -12.40 -3.60
N ASP A 161 -20.57 -12.88 -2.66
CA ASP A 161 -20.60 -14.29 -2.27
C ASP A 161 -21.87 -14.62 -1.47
N TYR A 162 -22.17 -15.90 -1.28
CA TYR A 162 -23.28 -16.34 -0.45
C TYR A 162 -23.19 -15.74 0.96
N GLY A 163 -24.28 -15.12 1.42
CA GLY A 163 -24.36 -14.47 2.73
C GLY A 163 -23.80 -13.04 2.78
N GLN A 164 -23.16 -12.55 1.72
CA GLN A 164 -22.57 -11.20 1.66
C GLN A 164 -23.44 -10.17 0.92
N GLY A 165 -24.72 -10.47 0.66
CA GLY A 165 -25.64 -9.55 -0.01
C GLY A 165 -25.98 -8.28 0.81
N LEU A 166 -25.56 -8.24 2.07
CA LEU A 166 -25.81 -7.16 3.01
C LEU A 166 -24.68 -6.15 3.06
N LEU A 167 -25.03 -4.86 3.05
CA LEU A 167 -24.10 -3.78 3.31
C LEU A 167 -24.19 -3.43 4.80
N THR A 168 -23.18 -3.82 5.57
CA THR A 168 -23.05 -3.37 6.96
C THR A 168 -22.71 -1.89 6.97
N THR A 169 -23.57 -1.08 7.59
CA THR A 169 -23.35 0.34 7.75
C THR A 169 -22.69 0.63 9.10
N PHE A 170 -21.90 1.70 9.14
CA PHE A 170 -21.52 2.35 10.38
C PHE A 170 -22.56 3.44 10.64
N ASP A 171 -23.39 3.26 11.65
CA ASP A 171 -24.51 4.15 11.95
C ASP A 171 -24.13 5.05 13.12
N MET A 172 -24.32 6.37 12.96
CA MET A 172 -24.09 7.38 13.97
C MET A 172 -25.41 8.10 14.26
N ALA A 173 -25.98 7.86 15.43
CA ALA A 173 -27.22 8.46 15.89
C ALA A 173 -26.92 9.58 16.90
N TYR A 174 -27.34 10.80 16.57
CA TYR A 174 -27.12 11.99 17.39
C TYR A 174 -28.45 12.54 17.91
N TYR A 175 -28.53 12.75 19.23
CA TYR A 175 -29.73 13.21 19.93
C TYR A 175 -29.42 14.55 20.62
N PRO A 176 -29.52 15.69 19.91
CA PRO A 176 -29.04 16.99 20.40
C PRO A 176 -29.82 17.53 21.62
N ARG A 177 -31.01 17.01 21.88
CA ARG A 177 -31.85 17.40 23.04
C ARG A 177 -31.60 16.55 24.27
N GLU A 178 -30.78 15.51 24.19
CA GLU A 178 -30.55 14.58 25.29
C GLU A 178 -29.12 14.69 25.77
N LYS A 179 -28.92 14.59 27.09
CA LYS A 179 -27.58 14.64 27.68
C LYS A 179 -26.78 13.39 27.31
N GLY A 180 -25.52 13.60 26.91
CA GLY A 180 -24.56 12.52 26.73
C GLY A 180 -23.90 12.11 28.05
N PRO A 181 -23.03 11.09 28.03
CA PRO A 181 -22.23 10.70 29.19
C PRO A 181 -21.37 11.85 29.72
N TYR A 182 -21.28 11.94 31.05
CA TYR A 182 -20.54 12.95 31.82
C TYR A 182 -21.01 14.39 31.58
N ASN A 183 -22.32 14.59 31.34
CA ASN A 183 -22.93 15.90 31.25
C ASN A 183 -23.74 16.23 32.51
N PHE A 184 -23.15 17.07 33.36
CA PHE A 184 -23.71 17.52 34.65
C PHE A 184 -24.46 18.87 34.57
N GLU A 185 -25.00 19.25 33.40
CA GLU A 185 -25.82 20.46 33.28
C GLU A 185 -27.10 20.35 34.15
N TYR A 186 -27.34 21.37 34.96
CA TYR A 186 -28.44 21.45 35.94
C TYR A 186 -29.18 22.80 35.91
N ARG A 187 -28.70 23.77 35.12
CA ARG A 187 -29.14 25.17 35.22
C ARG A 187 -30.51 25.37 34.55
N PRO A 188 -31.44 26.11 35.18
CA PRO A 188 -32.71 26.48 34.56
C PRO A 188 -32.49 27.28 33.27
N GLY A 189 -33.18 26.91 32.20
CA GLY A 189 -33.04 27.54 30.88
C GLY A 189 -31.99 26.90 29.96
N ARG A 190 -31.13 26.03 30.49
CA ARG A 190 -30.28 25.11 29.71
C ARG A 190 -30.85 23.69 29.70
N LEU A 191 -31.45 23.28 30.82
CA LEU A 191 -32.15 22.01 30.99
C LEU A 191 -33.64 22.21 31.30
N ASP A 192 -34.50 21.31 30.83
CA ASP A 192 -35.92 21.23 31.21
C ASP A 192 -36.19 20.16 32.30
N ALA A 193 -37.40 20.14 32.87
CA ALA A 193 -37.79 19.17 33.90
C ALA A 193 -37.85 17.71 33.39
N ASN A 194 -37.81 17.48 32.08
CA ASN A 194 -37.73 16.16 31.48
C ASN A 194 -36.28 15.68 31.29
N GLY A 195 -35.29 16.49 31.66
CA GLY A 195 -33.87 16.21 31.48
C GLY A 195 -33.36 16.47 30.06
N ARG A 196 -34.06 17.32 29.28
CA ARG A 196 -33.68 17.67 27.91
C ARG A 196 -32.98 19.01 27.83
N LEU A 197 -31.99 19.09 26.95
CA LEU A 197 -31.28 20.32 26.60
C LEU A 197 -32.23 21.25 25.82
N VAL A 198 -32.34 22.49 26.29
CA VAL A 198 -33.25 23.51 25.73
C VAL A 198 -32.71 24.12 24.44
N ASN A 199 -31.38 24.21 24.31
CA ASN A 199 -30.68 24.79 23.16
C ASN A 199 -29.90 23.71 22.36
N PRO A 200 -30.61 22.83 21.61
CA PRO A 200 -29.98 21.69 20.93
C PRO A 200 -28.94 22.08 19.87
N ARG A 201 -29.02 23.29 19.30
CA ARG A 201 -28.06 23.76 18.28
C ARG A 201 -26.67 24.03 18.85
N GLU A 202 -26.56 24.37 20.13
CA GLU A 202 -25.28 24.59 20.81
C GLU A 202 -24.70 23.28 21.36
N ALA A 203 -25.50 22.22 21.42
CA ALA A 203 -25.03 20.92 21.86
C ALA A 203 -24.14 20.29 20.79
N TRP A 204 -23.29 19.35 21.21
CA TRP A 204 -22.43 18.58 20.32
C TRP A 204 -22.30 17.13 20.78
N GLY A 205 -21.98 16.23 19.86
CA GLY A 205 -21.67 14.85 20.19
C GLY A 205 -20.60 14.33 19.25
N GLY A 206 -19.56 13.69 19.79
CA GLY A 206 -18.42 13.27 18.98
C GLY A 206 -17.79 11.97 19.44
N ILE A 207 -17.06 11.38 18.49
CA ILE A 207 -16.29 10.16 18.64
C ILE A 207 -14.89 10.38 18.09
N MET A 208 -13.90 9.67 18.63
CA MET A 208 -12.53 9.73 18.12
C MET A 208 -11.89 8.34 18.09
N ARG A 209 -10.85 8.20 17.26
CA ARG A 209 -10.02 6.99 17.20
C ARG A 209 -8.61 7.32 16.77
N ASN A 210 -7.68 6.40 17.04
CA ASN A 210 -6.34 6.45 16.49
C ASN A 210 -6.32 6.03 14.99
N ILE A 211 -5.30 6.51 14.29
CA ILE A 211 -4.94 6.11 12.92
C ILE A 211 -3.58 5.42 12.96
N ASP A 212 -3.51 4.20 12.45
CA ASP A 212 -2.28 3.40 12.50
C ASP A 212 -1.19 3.95 11.55
N GLN A 213 -1.58 4.39 10.34
CA GLN A 213 -0.67 4.99 9.37
C GLN A 213 -0.68 6.52 9.50
N THR A 214 0.24 7.05 10.29
CA THR A 214 0.24 8.47 10.67
C THR A 214 0.88 9.41 9.64
N ASP A 215 1.76 8.90 8.78
CA ASP A 215 2.40 9.68 7.71
C ASP A 215 1.56 9.64 6.43
N PHE A 216 0.68 10.63 6.28
CA PHE A 216 -0.23 10.75 5.14
C PHE A 216 0.50 11.23 3.88
N GLU A 217 1.58 12.00 4.01
CA GLU A 217 2.40 12.47 2.89
C GLU A 217 3.12 11.29 2.21
N THR A 218 3.85 10.48 2.99
CA THR A 218 4.52 9.28 2.47
C THR A 218 3.49 8.25 2.00
N GLY A 219 2.38 8.13 2.73
CA GLY A 219 1.26 7.23 2.40
C GLY A 219 0.42 7.67 1.20
N ASN A 220 0.61 8.89 0.69
CA ASN A 220 -0.20 9.56 -0.32
C ASN A 220 -1.71 9.48 -0.06
N ILE A 221 -2.12 9.68 1.20
CA ILE A 221 -3.54 9.82 1.54
C ILE A 221 -4.01 11.18 1.02
N GLU A 222 -5.06 11.20 0.21
CA GLU A 222 -5.55 12.43 -0.43
C GLU A 222 -6.95 12.83 0.04
N PHE A 223 -7.80 11.86 0.39
CA PHE A 223 -9.21 12.13 0.69
C PHE A 223 -9.73 11.38 1.91
N ILE A 224 -10.65 12.02 2.64
CA ILE A 224 -11.65 11.32 3.46
C ILE A 224 -12.85 11.07 2.54
N GLU A 225 -13.23 9.80 2.34
CA GLU A 225 -14.36 9.44 1.47
C GLU A 225 -15.41 8.62 2.21
N PHE A 226 -16.67 8.95 2.01
CA PHE A 226 -17.77 8.17 2.57
C PHE A 226 -19.05 8.24 1.73
N TRP A 227 -19.79 7.12 1.75
CA TRP A 227 -21.15 7.05 1.25
C TRP A 227 -22.12 7.27 2.41
N LEU A 228 -22.86 8.37 2.38
CA LEU A 228 -23.85 8.70 3.39
C LEU A 228 -25.26 8.53 2.81
N LYS A 229 -26.08 7.73 3.48
CA LYS A 229 -27.52 7.66 3.20
C LYS A 229 -28.19 8.96 3.63
N ASP A 230 -29.12 9.47 2.81
CA ASP A 230 -29.91 10.67 3.12
C ASP A 230 -30.66 10.52 4.47
N PRO A 231 -30.27 11.27 5.52
CA PRO A 231 -30.87 11.14 6.83
C PRO A 231 -32.25 11.83 6.92
N PHE A 232 -32.66 12.59 5.89
CA PHE A 232 -33.88 13.41 5.89
C PHE A 232 -35.02 12.84 5.04
N THR A 233 -34.93 11.58 4.61
CA THR A 233 -35.92 10.93 3.74
C THR A 233 -37.38 11.14 4.22
N ASN A 234 -37.62 11.08 5.55
CA ASN A 234 -38.94 11.29 6.15
C ASN A 234 -39.09 12.64 6.89
N ARG A 235 -38.10 13.54 6.77
CA ARG A 235 -38.00 14.79 7.56
C ARG A 235 -37.51 15.96 6.71
N SER A 236 -38.22 16.24 5.61
CA SER A 236 -37.86 17.31 4.67
C SER A 236 -37.93 18.72 5.24
N SER A 237 -38.59 18.94 6.39
CA SER A 237 -38.69 20.23 7.07
C SER A 237 -37.55 20.52 8.05
N SER A 238 -36.59 19.60 8.21
CA SER A 238 -35.44 19.83 9.10
C SER A 238 -34.55 20.96 8.57
N THR A 239 -34.00 21.79 9.45
CA THR A 239 -33.02 22.82 9.08
C THR A 239 -31.61 22.25 8.83
N GLY A 240 -31.40 20.96 9.09
CA GLY A 240 -30.08 20.33 9.02
C GLY A 240 -29.17 20.70 10.19
N GLY A 241 -27.89 20.36 10.04
CA GLY A 241 -26.82 20.62 10.99
C GLY A 241 -25.46 20.36 10.33
N GLN A 242 -24.42 20.14 11.13
CA GLN A 242 -23.04 20.04 10.65
C GLN A 242 -22.35 18.79 11.18
N LEU A 243 -21.56 18.14 10.33
CA LEU A 243 -20.63 17.08 10.67
C LEU A 243 -19.21 17.62 10.47
N TYR A 244 -18.38 17.50 11.49
CA TYR A 244 -16.98 17.90 11.44
C TYR A 244 -16.08 16.68 11.47
N PHE A 245 -14.98 16.76 10.72
CA PHE A 245 -13.84 15.86 10.82
C PHE A 245 -12.64 16.67 11.28
N GLN A 246 -11.85 16.12 12.18
CA GLN A 246 -10.60 16.71 12.62
C GLN A 246 -9.50 15.66 12.51
N LEU A 247 -8.40 16.02 11.84
CA LEU A 247 -7.25 15.15 11.59
C LEU A 247 -5.99 15.78 12.19
N GLY A 248 -5.34 15.08 13.11
CA GLY A 248 -4.06 15.54 13.66
C GLY A 248 -3.71 14.88 14.97
N ASN A 249 -3.15 15.67 15.87
CA ASN A 249 -2.99 15.31 17.27
C ASN A 249 -4.20 15.85 18.04
N ILE A 250 -4.96 14.96 18.66
CA ILE A 250 -6.23 15.28 19.32
C ILE A 250 -6.12 14.83 20.76
N SER A 251 -6.70 15.58 21.69
CA SER A 251 -6.65 15.24 23.11
C SER A 251 -7.34 13.91 23.36
N GLU A 252 -6.62 12.97 23.97
CA GLU A 252 -7.16 11.69 24.44
C GLU A 252 -7.86 11.81 25.80
N ASP A 253 -7.66 12.94 26.49
CA ASP A 253 -8.30 13.29 27.76
C ASP A 253 -9.80 13.63 27.53
N VAL A 254 -10.65 12.61 27.69
CA VAL A 254 -12.11 12.68 27.49
C VAL A 254 -12.76 13.41 28.66
N LEU A 255 -12.28 13.17 29.87
CA LEU A 255 -12.68 13.83 31.12
C LEU A 255 -11.57 14.77 31.60
N ARG A 256 -11.53 15.97 31.00
CA ARG A 256 -10.43 16.92 31.14
C ARG A 256 -10.00 17.15 32.59
N ASP A 257 -8.94 16.49 33.01
CA ASP A 257 -8.29 16.67 34.32
C ASP A 257 -6.75 16.47 34.29
N GLY A 258 -6.19 16.13 33.12
CA GLY A 258 -4.76 15.89 32.92
C GLY A 258 -4.25 14.61 33.57
N LYS A 259 -5.14 13.66 33.90
CA LYS A 259 -4.79 12.35 34.45
C LYS A 259 -5.24 11.27 33.48
N ARG A 260 -4.40 10.24 33.33
CA ARG A 260 -4.72 9.10 32.47
C ARG A 260 -5.67 8.16 33.19
N GLN A 261 -6.93 8.09 32.77
CA GLN A 261 -7.82 7.04 33.24
C GLN A 261 -7.56 5.70 32.53
N TYR A 262 -7.58 4.62 33.31
CA TYR A 262 -7.68 3.25 32.79
C TYR A 262 -8.30 2.32 33.84
N GLU A 263 -9.40 1.66 33.46
CA GLU A 263 -10.28 0.91 34.36
C GLU A 263 -9.62 -0.24 35.12
N ASN A 264 -8.72 -0.98 34.46
CA ASN A 264 -8.04 -2.10 35.11
C ASN A 264 -6.94 -1.67 36.10
N GLY A 265 -6.72 -0.36 36.23
CA GLY A 265 -5.90 0.25 37.28
C GLY A 265 -6.65 0.62 38.54
N LEU A 266 -7.98 0.39 38.60
CA LEU A 266 -8.80 0.78 39.75
C LEU A 266 -8.72 -0.25 40.88
N PRO A 267 -8.91 0.15 42.15
CA PRO A 267 -8.94 -0.75 43.30
C PRO A 267 -10.09 -1.75 43.21
N THR A 268 -9.81 -3.00 43.53
CA THR A 268 -10.78 -4.11 43.51
C THR A 268 -10.84 -4.81 44.88
N PRO A 269 -11.85 -5.65 45.16
CA PRO A 269 -11.88 -6.46 46.38
C PRO A 269 -10.64 -7.33 46.56
N SER A 270 -10.10 -7.91 45.48
CA SER A 270 -8.89 -8.72 45.52
C SER A 270 -7.61 -7.89 45.75
N ASN A 271 -7.62 -6.60 45.37
CA ASN A 271 -6.48 -5.69 45.51
C ASN A 271 -6.90 -4.25 45.89
N ALA A 272 -7.39 -4.09 47.12
CA ALA A 272 -7.92 -2.81 47.61
C ALA A 272 -6.86 -1.73 47.87
N ALA A 273 -5.56 -2.08 47.84
CA ALA A 273 -4.47 -1.16 48.18
C ALA A 273 -3.91 -0.36 46.99
N ILE A 274 -4.54 -0.45 45.81
CA ILE A 274 -4.12 0.31 44.64
C ILE A 274 -4.33 1.82 44.89
N PRO A 275 -3.30 2.67 44.77
CA PRO A 275 -3.44 4.10 45.01
C PRO A 275 -4.17 4.78 43.85
N THR A 276 -5.16 5.62 44.20
CA THR A 276 -5.88 6.50 43.28
C THR A 276 -5.67 7.98 43.63
N ASP A 277 -5.91 8.85 42.66
CA ASP A 277 -6.07 10.30 42.84
C ASP A 277 -7.54 10.68 42.64
N GLU A 278 -8.01 11.71 43.34
CA GLU A 278 -9.36 12.25 43.20
C GLU A 278 -9.35 13.49 42.31
N THR A 279 -10.26 13.54 41.33
CA THR A 279 -10.45 14.67 40.41
C THR A 279 -11.87 15.21 40.54
N ALA A 280 -12.24 16.25 39.80
CA ALA A 280 -13.60 16.76 39.76
C ALA A 280 -14.58 15.73 39.17
N TRP A 281 -14.08 14.90 38.25
CA TRP A 281 -14.83 13.84 37.57
C TRP A 281 -14.98 12.58 38.43
N GLY A 282 -13.94 12.16 39.15
CA GLY A 282 -14.05 10.96 39.95
C GLY A 282 -12.72 10.50 40.54
N LYS A 283 -12.40 9.21 40.34
CA LYS A 283 -11.16 8.59 40.81
C LYS A 283 -10.35 8.05 39.62
N VAL A 284 -9.06 8.32 39.63
CA VAL A 284 -8.12 7.86 38.59
C VAL A 284 -6.95 7.07 39.20
N PRO A 285 -6.40 6.03 38.53
CA PRO A 285 -5.22 5.33 39.02
C PRO A 285 -4.02 6.28 39.15
N ARG A 286 -3.30 6.22 40.27
CA ARG A 286 -2.10 7.06 40.46
C ARG A 286 -0.90 6.60 39.63
N ASN A 287 -0.83 5.31 39.31
CA ASN A 287 0.27 4.77 38.52
C ASN A 287 0.02 5.04 37.04
N PRO A 288 0.86 5.80 36.32
CA PRO A 288 0.63 6.08 34.90
C PRO A 288 0.93 4.88 33.99
N ILE A 289 1.65 3.87 34.49
CA ILE A 289 2.08 2.71 33.70
C ILE A 289 1.08 1.57 33.85
N GLN A 290 0.35 1.29 32.78
CA GLN A 290 -0.47 0.10 32.63
C GLN A 290 0.43 -1.07 32.18
N VAL A 291 0.56 -2.10 33.01
CA VAL A 291 1.43 -3.26 32.69
C VAL A 291 0.77 -4.20 31.67
N THR A 292 -0.55 -4.35 31.75
CA THR A 292 -1.36 -5.19 30.88
C THR A 292 -2.67 -4.49 30.58
N ASN A 293 -3.12 -4.50 29.33
CA ASN A 293 -4.44 -3.98 28.95
C ASN A 293 -5.49 -5.11 28.96
N ALA A 294 -5.87 -5.54 30.17
CA ALA A 294 -6.85 -6.59 30.41
C ALA A 294 -7.42 -6.48 31.83
N PHE A 295 -8.68 -6.86 32.00
CA PHE A 295 -9.34 -6.99 33.29
C PHE A 295 -8.78 -8.14 34.14
N SER A 296 -9.11 -8.14 35.45
CA SER A 296 -8.87 -9.27 36.34
C SER A 296 -9.58 -10.54 35.85
N ASN A 297 -8.98 -11.69 36.14
CA ASN A 297 -9.59 -13.00 35.91
C ASN A 297 -10.64 -13.37 36.98
N ASP A 298 -10.71 -12.60 38.07
CA ASP A 298 -11.73 -12.78 39.12
C ASP A 298 -13.03 -12.04 38.71
N PRO A 299 -14.17 -12.75 38.55
CA PRO A 299 -15.44 -12.12 38.19
C PRO A 299 -15.93 -11.08 39.22
N GLU A 300 -15.60 -11.23 40.50
CA GLU A 300 -16.04 -10.31 41.57
C GLU A 300 -15.32 -8.96 41.51
N ASP A 301 -14.18 -8.89 40.82
CA ASP A 301 -13.45 -7.64 40.59
C ASP A 301 -14.09 -6.81 39.47
N ARG A 302 -14.79 -7.43 38.50
CA ARG A 302 -15.29 -6.75 37.29
C ARG A 302 -16.18 -5.54 37.61
N PRO A 303 -17.17 -5.60 38.52
CA PRO A 303 -18.05 -4.47 38.82
C PRO A 303 -17.33 -3.25 39.45
N PHE A 304 -16.07 -3.40 39.86
CA PHE A 304 -15.26 -2.31 40.42
C PHE A 304 -14.19 -1.80 39.43
N GLN A 305 -13.97 -2.52 38.33
CA GLN A 305 -13.05 -2.13 37.26
C GLN A 305 -13.81 -1.52 36.07
N ASP A 306 -14.89 -2.17 35.62
CA ASP A 306 -15.74 -1.77 34.48
C ASP A 306 -16.76 -0.72 34.93
N VAL A 307 -16.26 0.48 35.23
CA VAL A 307 -16.96 1.61 35.87
C VAL A 307 -16.75 2.93 35.12
N GLY A 308 -16.31 2.86 33.88
CA GLY A 308 -16.17 4.00 32.99
C GLY A 308 -14.99 4.95 33.27
N TYR A 309 -15.07 6.10 32.61
CA TYR A 309 -14.00 7.09 32.60
C TYR A 309 -13.87 7.86 33.94
N ASP A 310 -14.91 7.91 34.76
CA ASP A 310 -14.84 8.55 36.08
C ASP A 310 -14.29 7.61 37.18
N GLY A 311 -14.27 6.30 36.93
CA GLY A 311 -13.79 5.30 37.86
C GLY A 311 -14.72 5.05 39.05
N LEU A 312 -15.99 5.46 38.98
CA LEU A 312 -16.95 5.41 40.08
C LEU A 312 -18.08 4.44 39.80
N THR A 313 -18.54 3.75 40.85
CA THR A 313 -19.80 3.01 40.75
C THR A 313 -20.98 3.97 40.89
N ASP A 314 -22.19 3.61 40.44
CA ASP A 314 -23.40 4.46 40.58
C ASP A 314 -23.61 4.97 42.02
N ALA A 315 -23.28 4.14 43.01
CA ALA A 315 -23.38 4.49 44.43
C ALA A 315 -22.32 5.54 44.84
N ASP A 316 -21.11 5.42 44.32
CA ASP A 316 -20.03 6.38 44.56
C ASP A 316 -20.29 7.69 43.81
N GLU A 317 -20.85 7.64 42.60
CA GLU A 317 -21.28 8.82 41.85
C GLU A 317 -22.33 9.62 42.61
N GLN A 318 -23.35 8.96 43.18
CA GLN A 318 -24.36 9.65 44.01
C GLN A 318 -23.73 10.42 45.18
N ALA A 319 -22.68 9.84 45.78
CA ALA A 319 -21.96 10.49 46.87
C ALA A 319 -21.07 11.65 46.36
N LYS A 320 -20.34 11.44 45.26
CA LYS A 320 -19.45 12.43 44.64
C LYS A 320 -20.23 13.65 44.14
N PHE A 321 -21.34 13.41 43.46
CA PHE A 321 -22.15 14.43 42.78
C PHE A 321 -23.40 14.84 43.57
N ALA A 322 -23.39 14.64 44.89
CA ALA A 322 -24.50 15.04 45.77
C ALA A 322 -24.87 16.53 45.63
N ALA A 323 -23.91 17.41 45.36
CA ALA A 323 -24.18 18.83 45.11
C ALA A 323 -25.03 19.03 43.84
N TYR A 324 -24.62 18.43 42.73
CA TYR A 324 -25.36 18.45 41.46
C TYR A 324 -26.78 17.87 41.59
N LEU A 325 -26.92 16.75 42.32
CA LEU A 325 -28.24 16.16 42.59
C LEU A 325 -29.15 17.10 43.41
N ASN A 326 -28.58 17.80 44.40
CA ASN A 326 -29.31 18.80 45.17
C ASN A 326 -29.70 20.04 44.33
N ASP A 327 -28.86 20.44 43.38
CA ASP A 327 -29.18 21.54 42.47
C ASP A 327 -30.33 21.15 41.52
N LEU A 328 -30.31 19.94 40.96
CA LEU A 328 -31.43 19.41 40.17
C LEU A 328 -32.72 19.32 40.99
N LEU A 329 -32.63 18.85 42.23
CA LEU A 329 -33.75 18.77 43.15
C LEU A 329 -34.34 20.16 43.42
N THR A 330 -33.48 21.17 43.60
CA THR A 330 -33.89 22.57 43.86
C THR A 330 -34.54 23.20 42.63
N ASN A 331 -33.98 22.95 41.44
CA ASN A 331 -34.41 23.59 40.20
C ASN A 331 -35.66 22.95 39.57
N PHE A 332 -35.81 21.62 39.68
CA PHE A 332 -36.86 20.87 38.97
C PHE A 332 -37.76 20.01 39.87
N GLY A 333 -37.34 19.74 41.12
CA GLY A 333 -38.09 18.95 42.09
C GLY A 333 -37.90 17.44 41.95
N ALA A 334 -38.20 16.70 43.04
CA ALA A 334 -37.95 15.26 43.16
C ALA A 334 -38.76 14.37 42.19
N GLY A 335 -39.90 14.89 41.71
CA GLY A 335 -40.76 14.20 40.74
C GLY A 335 -40.35 14.39 39.28
N SER A 336 -39.33 15.23 39.00
CA SER A 336 -38.87 15.49 37.65
C SER A 336 -38.08 14.30 37.09
N ALA A 337 -38.21 14.05 35.78
CA ALA A 337 -37.40 13.00 35.14
C ALA A 337 -35.91 13.37 35.14
N ALA A 338 -35.59 14.67 35.08
CA ALA A 338 -34.23 15.18 35.23
C ALA A 338 -33.56 14.69 36.53
N TYR A 339 -34.24 14.84 37.68
CA TYR A 339 -33.73 14.39 38.97
C TYR A 339 -33.76 12.87 39.11
N GLN A 340 -34.85 12.20 38.70
CA GLN A 340 -34.97 10.75 38.85
C GLN A 340 -33.92 9.98 38.05
N ASN A 341 -33.67 10.39 36.81
CA ASN A 341 -32.66 9.75 35.97
C ASN A 341 -31.24 10.02 36.51
N ALA A 342 -30.95 11.26 36.91
CA ALA A 342 -29.65 11.60 37.52
C ALA A 342 -29.44 10.91 38.87
N GLN A 343 -30.51 10.63 39.62
CA GLN A 343 -30.41 9.89 40.87
C GLN A 343 -30.02 8.42 40.62
N THR A 344 -30.45 7.82 39.52
CA THR A 344 -30.09 6.44 39.18
C THR A 344 -28.73 6.32 38.52
N ASP A 345 -28.35 7.32 37.72
CA ASP A 345 -27.14 7.33 36.89
C ASP A 345 -26.65 8.79 36.77
N PRO A 346 -25.96 9.33 37.80
CA PRO A 346 -25.49 10.71 37.80
C PRO A 346 -24.60 11.06 36.60
N SER A 347 -23.66 10.18 36.23
CA SER A 347 -22.74 10.34 35.10
C SER A 347 -23.38 10.05 33.75
N SER A 348 -24.56 9.44 33.67
CA SER A 348 -25.25 9.09 32.41
C SER A 348 -24.44 8.15 31.50
N ASP A 349 -23.58 7.32 32.09
CA ASP A 349 -22.56 6.52 31.42
C ASP A 349 -22.79 5.00 31.55
N ASN A 350 -23.96 4.59 32.07
CA ASN A 350 -24.34 3.18 32.17
C ASN A 350 -24.61 2.54 30.81
N PHE A 351 -23.96 1.39 30.58
CA PHE A 351 -24.13 0.56 29.40
C PHE A 351 -25.47 -0.17 29.40
N ARG A 352 -26.07 -0.32 28.22
CA ARG A 352 -27.19 -1.26 28.04
C ARG A 352 -27.06 -2.02 26.73
N TYR A 353 -27.00 -3.35 26.83
CA TYR A 353 -26.96 -4.26 25.70
C TYR A 353 -28.27 -4.21 24.88
N TYR A 354 -28.18 -4.22 23.55
CA TYR A 354 -29.35 -4.03 22.67
C TYR A 354 -30.42 -5.17 22.74
N ARG A 355 -30.09 -6.32 23.36
CA ARG A 355 -31.06 -7.41 23.68
C ARG A 355 -31.35 -7.54 25.17
N ASP A 356 -31.03 -6.52 25.97
CA ASP A 356 -31.36 -6.49 27.39
C ASP A 356 -32.87 -6.74 27.62
N GLU A 357 -33.19 -7.47 28.67
CA GLU A 357 -34.56 -7.92 28.99
C GLU A 357 -35.51 -6.77 29.31
N THR A 358 -34.97 -5.61 29.70
CA THR A 358 -35.77 -4.39 29.95
C THR A 358 -36.39 -3.83 28.69
N PHE A 359 -35.88 -4.18 27.50
CA PHE A 359 -36.47 -3.74 26.23
C PHE A 359 -37.65 -4.62 25.82
N THR A 360 -38.80 -3.99 25.65
CA THR A 360 -40.04 -4.60 25.18
C THR A 360 -40.09 -4.71 23.65
N THR A 361 -41.14 -5.36 23.12
CA THR A 361 -41.40 -5.40 21.68
C THR A 361 -41.77 -4.04 21.07
N ASN A 362 -42.06 -3.04 21.91
CA ASN A 362 -42.35 -1.67 21.48
C ASN A 362 -41.07 -0.82 21.35
N ASP A 363 -39.97 -1.26 21.97
CA ASP A 363 -38.69 -0.56 21.91
C ASP A 363 -37.98 -0.89 20.60
N GLY A 364 -38.00 0.07 19.68
CA GLY A 364 -37.38 -0.03 18.36
C GLY A 364 -35.86 -0.13 18.38
N ILE A 365 -35.25 -0.28 17.21
CA ILE A 365 -33.80 -0.52 17.06
C ILE A 365 -33.01 0.68 17.59
N LEU A 366 -33.40 1.92 17.27
CA LEU A 366 -32.69 3.12 17.75
C LEU A 366 -32.68 3.23 19.29
N ALA A 367 -33.77 2.83 19.96
CA ALA A 367 -33.84 2.83 21.42
C ALA A 367 -32.90 1.79 22.03
N ARG A 368 -32.79 0.62 21.40
CA ARG A 368 -31.93 -0.49 21.83
C ARG A 368 -30.43 -0.17 21.74
N TYR A 369 -30.03 0.57 20.71
CA TYR A 369 -28.63 0.95 20.50
C TYR A 369 -28.23 2.27 21.18
N LYS A 370 -29.17 2.95 21.85
CA LYS A 370 -28.94 4.30 22.38
C LYS A 370 -27.83 4.38 23.43
N ASN A 371 -27.71 3.35 24.29
CA ASN A 371 -26.74 3.29 25.38
C ASN A 371 -25.72 2.17 25.19
N ILE A 372 -25.46 1.76 23.94
CA ILE A 372 -24.56 0.64 23.64
C ILE A 372 -23.07 1.02 23.75
N ASN A 373 -22.75 2.32 23.70
CA ASN A 373 -21.37 2.83 23.72
C ASN A 373 -20.97 3.44 25.06
N ASN A 374 -21.87 3.37 26.02
CA ASN A 374 -21.65 3.86 27.36
C ASN A 374 -20.62 2.95 28.07
N PRO A 375 -19.64 3.50 28.79
CA PRO A 375 -18.48 2.72 29.24
C PRO A 375 -18.76 1.88 30.51
N HIS A 376 -19.51 2.39 31.49
CA HIS A 376 -19.77 1.67 32.73
C HIS A 376 -20.60 0.40 32.49
N GLY A 377 -19.98 -0.76 32.71
CA GLY A 377 -20.63 -2.07 32.59
C GLY A 377 -20.68 -2.60 31.16
N ASN A 378 -19.82 -2.11 30.25
CA ASN A 378 -19.81 -2.52 28.85
C ASN A 378 -19.06 -3.82 28.57
N SER A 379 -18.38 -4.35 29.59
CA SER A 379 -17.58 -5.56 29.58
C SER A 379 -18.05 -6.59 30.62
N PRO A 380 -19.37 -6.93 30.69
CA PRO A 380 -19.89 -7.88 31.66
C PRO A 380 -19.30 -9.28 31.48
N VAL A 381 -19.10 -9.99 32.59
CA VAL A 381 -18.70 -11.41 32.57
C VAL A 381 -19.85 -12.25 32.02
N ALA A 382 -19.56 -13.11 31.04
CA ALA A 382 -20.56 -13.97 30.43
C ALA A 382 -21.18 -14.92 31.47
N SER A 383 -22.50 -14.95 31.57
CA SER A 383 -23.21 -15.90 32.42
C SER A 383 -23.27 -17.28 31.76
N GLU A 384 -23.11 -18.36 32.55
CA GLU A 384 -23.03 -19.74 32.05
C GLU A 384 -24.28 -20.20 31.25
N ASN A 385 -25.41 -19.49 31.39
CA ASN A 385 -26.69 -19.83 30.77
C ASN A 385 -27.17 -18.81 29.71
N SER A 386 -26.36 -17.80 29.34
CA SER A 386 -26.74 -16.84 28.29
C SER A 386 -26.47 -17.39 26.89
N ASN A 387 -27.47 -17.30 26.02
CA ASN A 387 -27.33 -17.65 24.60
C ASN A 387 -26.67 -16.53 23.76
N PHE A 388 -26.41 -15.36 24.36
CA PHE A 388 -25.86 -14.18 23.69
C PHE A 388 -24.68 -13.58 24.45
N ILE A 389 -23.71 -13.04 23.72
CA ILE A 389 -22.62 -12.26 24.28
C ILE A 389 -23.15 -10.83 24.48
N SER A 390 -23.31 -10.42 25.74
CA SER A 390 -23.79 -9.08 26.10
C SER A 390 -22.70 -8.03 26.16
N ALA A 391 -21.43 -8.44 26.17
CA ALA A 391 -20.28 -7.53 26.23
C ALA A 391 -20.03 -6.83 24.89
N PHE A 392 -19.85 -5.52 24.94
CA PHE A 392 -19.47 -4.70 23.78
C PHE A 392 -17.97 -4.77 23.51
N THR A 393 -17.17 -4.76 24.58
CA THR A 393 -15.72 -4.94 24.54
C THR A 393 -15.28 -5.93 25.62
N LEU A 394 -14.05 -6.44 25.47
CA LEU A 394 -13.35 -7.24 26.50
C LEU A 394 -12.14 -6.50 27.05
N TYR A 395 -11.84 -5.32 26.48
CA TYR A 395 -10.75 -4.46 26.88
C TYR A 395 -11.28 -3.38 27.82
N PRO A 396 -10.54 -3.07 28.90
CA PRO A 396 -10.83 -1.93 29.76
C PRO A 396 -10.89 -0.61 28.98
N ASP A 397 -11.83 0.25 29.33
CA ASP A 397 -11.87 1.61 28.82
C ASP A 397 -10.71 2.44 29.40
N GLN A 398 -10.09 3.24 28.54
CA GLN A 398 -8.91 4.05 28.88
C GLN A 398 -8.78 5.27 27.98
N GLU A 399 -8.19 6.33 28.50
CA GLU A 399 -7.87 7.59 27.78
C GLU A 399 -6.50 7.49 27.11
N GLU A 400 -6.31 6.39 26.38
CA GLU A 400 -5.05 6.04 25.72
C GLU A 400 -5.40 5.16 24.50
N LEU A 401 -5.48 5.78 23.33
CA LEU A 401 -6.03 5.15 22.12
C LEU A 401 -4.93 4.59 21.22
N ASN A 402 -3.72 5.16 21.25
CA ASN A 402 -2.62 4.82 20.34
C ASN A 402 -1.62 3.78 20.87
N ARG A 403 -1.76 3.31 22.12
CA ARG A 403 -0.94 2.27 22.77
C ARG A 403 0.52 2.68 23.05
N ASP A 404 0.81 3.97 23.21
CA ASP A 404 2.11 4.51 23.62
C ASP A 404 2.31 4.67 25.15
N ASN A 405 1.29 4.33 25.96
CA ASN A 405 1.27 4.44 27.43
C ASN A 405 1.36 5.87 28.00
N THR A 406 1.11 6.87 27.18
CA THR A 406 1.05 8.28 27.62
C THR A 406 -0.32 8.86 27.31
N LEU A 407 -0.72 9.89 28.05
CA LEU A 407 -1.91 10.67 27.74
C LEU A 407 -1.49 11.83 26.86
N ASN A 408 -2.04 11.91 25.64
CA ASN A 408 -1.88 13.11 24.84
C ASN A 408 -2.99 14.14 25.16
N GLU A 409 -2.62 15.29 25.70
CA GLU A 409 -3.54 16.39 26.01
C GLU A 409 -3.58 17.49 24.94
N ASN A 410 -2.73 17.38 23.92
CA ASN A 410 -2.52 18.42 22.92
C ASN A 410 -3.60 18.39 21.83
N GLU A 411 -4.04 19.57 21.41
CA GLU A 411 -4.99 19.79 20.33
C GLU A 411 -4.29 20.53 19.18
N GLU A 412 -3.86 19.77 18.17
CA GLU A 412 -3.19 20.25 16.97
C GLU A 412 -3.73 19.51 15.75
N TYR A 413 -4.70 20.10 15.04
CA TYR A 413 -5.43 19.39 13.99
C TYR A 413 -5.84 20.31 12.84
N PHE A 414 -6.11 19.68 11.71
CA PHE A 414 -6.80 20.25 10.56
C PHE A 414 -8.28 19.95 10.67
N GLN A 415 -9.12 20.96 10.49
CA GLN A 415 -10.57 20.86 10.61
C GLN A 415 -11.27 20.86 9.24
N TYR A 416 -12.23 19.96 9.08
CA TYR A 416 -13.10 19.86 7.92
C TYR A 416 -14.56 19.93 8.34
N ARG A 417 -15.34 20.81 7.70
CA ARG A 417 -16.78 20.96 7.95
C ARG A 417 -17.58 20.44 6.77
N VAL A 418 -18.59 19.63 7.07
CA VAL A 418 -19.57 19.11 6.11
C VAL A 418 -20.98 19.51 6.57
N ASP A 419 -21.68 20.28 5.74
CA ASP A 419 -23.06 20.68 6.04
C ASP A 419 -24.03 19.54 5.69
N ILE A 420 -24.85 19.11 6.64
CA ILE A 420 -25.81 18.02 6.43
C ILE A 420 -27.22 18.58 6.48
N GLN A 421 -27.80 18.78 5.30
CA GLN A 421 -29.10 19.44 5.12
C GLN A 421 -30.01 18.61 4.19
N PRO A 422 -31.33 18.81 4.20
CA PRO A 422 -32.20 18.21 3.18
C PRO A 422 -31.86 18.72 1.77
N ASN A 423 -32.04 17.87 0.75
CA ASN A 423 -31.87 18.22 -0.67
C ASN A 423 -30.46 18.69 -1.08
N MET A 424 -29.41 18.03 -0.60
CA MET A 424 -28.03 18.35 -0.98
C MET A 424 -27.77 18.20 -2.49
N LEU A 425 -26.98 19.13 -3.05
CA LEU A 425 -26.64 19.22 -4.47
C LEU A 425 -25.24 18.68 -4.75
N MET A 426 -25.10 17.95 -5.86
CA MET A 426 -23.81 17.48 -6.38
C MET A 426 -22.92 18.67 -6.76
N GLY A 427 -21.61 18.57 -6.52
CA GLY A 427 -20.62 19.62 -6.81
C GLY A 427 -20.49 20.70 -5.73
N SER A 428 -21.24 20.58 -4.62
CA SER A 428 -21.14 21.46 -3.46
C SER A 428 -20.85 20.64 -2.20
N ASN A 429 -20.25 21.24 -1.18
CA ASN A 429 -20.08 20.61 0.13
C ASN A 429 -19.39 19.23 0.05
N PHE A 430 -18.37 19.12 -0.80
CA PHE A 430 -17.60 17.89 -1.05
C PHE A 430 -18.39 16.71 -1.65
N ILE A 431 -19.62 16.93 -2.14
CA ILE A 431 -20.42 15.87 -2.77
C ILE A 431 -20.00 15.70 -4.22
N THR A 432 -19.47 14.52 -4.54
CA THR A 432 -19.00 14.18 -5.89
C THR A 432 -20.01 13.36 -6.67
N ASP A 433 -20.84 12.56 -6.00
CA ASP A 433 -21.88 11.76 -6.63
C ASP A 433 -23.14 11.67 -5.77
N LYS A 434 -24.29 11.44 -6.42
CA LYS A 434 -25.60 11.25 -5.80
C LYS A 434 -26.33 10.15 -6.54
N ARG A 435 -26.69 9.11 -5.80
CA ARG A 435 -27.38 7.93 -6.33
C ARG A 435 -28.79 7.83 -5.77
N GLN A 436 -29.76 7.63 -6.65
CA GLN A 436 -31.15 7.38 -6.26
C GLN A 436 -31.45 5.89 -6.33
N VAL A 437 -32.05 5.34 -5.28
CA VAL A 437 -32.45 3.93 -5.22
C VAL A 437 -33.93 3.81 -4.86
N THR A 438 -34.64 2.91 -5.53
CA THR A 438 -35.99 2.50 -5.15
C THR A 438 -35.90 1.18 -4.39
N VAL A 439 -36.39 1.18 -3.16
CA VAL A 439 -36.27 0.05 -2.23
C VAL A 439 -37.65 -0.50 -1.90
N ASP A 440 -37.79 -1.82 -1.98
CA ASP A 440 -38.97 -2.55 -1.51
C ASP A 440 -38.83 -2.80 0.01
N LEU A 441 -39.69 -2.17 0.80
CA LEU A 441 -39.69 -2.29 2.26
C LEU A 441 -40.43 -3.55 2.72
N VAL A 442 -40.11 -4.01 3.93
CA VAL A 442 -40.68 -5.25 4.49
C VAL A 442 -42.17 -5.10 4.80
N ASN A 443 -42.65 -3.88 5.06
CA ASN A 443 -44.08 -3.58 5.20
C ASN A 443 -44.84 -3.54 3.85
N GLY A 444 -44.16 -3.79 2.72
CA GLY A 444 -44.76 -3.84 1.38
C GLY A 444 -44.84 -2.49 0.65
N GLN A 445 -44.34 -1.41 1.25
CA GLN A 445 -44.24 -0.10 0.60
C GLN A 445 -42.95 0.02 -0.23
N GLN A 446 -42.95 0.93 -1.20
CA GLN A 446 -41.73 1.33 -1.92
C GLN A 446 -41.28 2.70 -1.46
N LEU A 447 -39.97 2.86 -1.30
CA LEU A 447 -39.36 4.11 -0.90
C LEU A 447 -38.21 4.49 -1.83
N ASN A 448 -38.19 5.75 -2.24
CA ASN A 448 -37.06 6.32 -2.94
C ASN A 448 -36.12 6.96 -1.92
N GLU A 449 -34.86 6.55 -1.95
CA GLU A 449 -33.82 7.07 -1.08
C GLU A 449 -32.62 7.53 -1.90
N TYR A 450 -31.81 8.41 -1.30
CA TYR A 450 -30.57 8.88 -1.90
C TYR A 450 -29.36 8.44 -1.08
N TRP A 451 -28.29 8.12 -1.79
CA TRP A 451 -26.95 7.96 -1.27
C TRP A 451 -26.06 9.06 -1.84
N TYR A 452 -25.30 9.73 -0.98
CA TYR A 452 -24.39 10.79 -1.36
C TYR A 452 -22.95 10.33 -1.15
N LEU A 453 -22.10 10.52 -2.16
CA LEU A 453 -20.67 10.28 -2.06
C LEU A 453 -19.95 11.59 -1.70
N PHE A 454 -19.46 11.66 -0.48
CA PHE A 454 -18.61 12.75 -0.02
C PHE A 454 -17.15 12.39 -0.23
N ARG A 455 -16.38 13.31 -0.79
CA ARG A 455 -14.93 13.18 -0.97
C ARG A 455 -14.27 14.50 -0.55
N ILE A 456 -13.68 14.51 0.63
CA ILE A 456 -13.07 15.69 1.25
C ILE A 456 -11.55 15.64 1.02
N PRO A 457 -10.96 16.56 0.23
CA PRO A 457 -9.52 16.62 0.04
C PRO A 457 -8.83 17.05 1.34
N ILE A 458 -7.87 16.27 1.85
CA ILE A 458 -7.21 16.60 3.12
C ILE A 458 -6.40 17.90 3.06
N LYS A 459 -5.94 18.29 1.87
CA LYS A 459 -5.19 19.54 1.70
C LYS A 459 -6.08 20.79 1.75
N GLU A 460 -7.40 20.63 1.60
CA GLU A 460 -8.39 21.71 1.59
C GLU A 460 -9.10 21.83 2.96
N TYR A 461 -8.32 21.93 4.03
CA TYR A 461 -8.85 22.19 5.37
C TYR A 461 -9.33 23.63 5.51
N GLN A 462 -10.39 23.83 6.29
CA GLN A 462 -10.98 25.14 6.55
C GLN A 462 -10.19 25.89 7.61
N ASP A 463 -9.81 25.19 8.67
CA ASP A 463 -9.11 25.76 9.82
C ASP A 463 -7.96 24.86 10.28
N LYS A 464 -6.93 25.50 10.84
CA LYS A 464 -5.79 24.83 11.46
C LYS A 464 -5.69 25.28 12.92
N VAL A 465 -5.84 24.33 13.84
CA VAL A 465 -5.74 24.56 15.28
C VAL A 465 -4.37 24.07 15.77
N GLY A 466 -3.72 24.83 16.64
CA GLY A 466 -2.39 24.50 17.17
C GLY A 466 -1.24 24.69 16.16
N ASN A 467 -0.08 24.11 16.47
CA ASN A 467 1.16 24.29 15.68
C ASN A 467 1.50 23.09 14.79
N ILE A 468 0.49 22.44 14.20
CA ILE A 468 0.70 21.35 13.24
C ILE A 468 1.29 21.89 11.91
N PRO A 469 2.45 21.39 11.44
CA PRO A 469 3.11 21.94 10.25
C PRO A 469 2.64 21.31 8.94
N ASP A 470 2.42 19.98 8.93
CA ASP A 470 2.12 19.18 7.74
C ASP A 470 1.35 17.89 8.11
N PHE A 471 1.09 17.04 7.12
CA PHE A 471 0.35 15.79 7.28
C PHE A 471 1.26 14.57 7.59
N LYS A 472 2.50 14.76 8.04
CA LYS A 472 3.41 13.63 8.34
C LYS A 472 3.11 12.93 9.67
N SER A 473 2.33 13.55 10.56
CA SER A 473 2.02 12.98 11.88
C SER A 473 0.55 13.18 12.26
N ILE A 474 -0.34 12.56 11.48
CA ILE A 474 -1.78 12.52 11.77
C ILE A 474 -2.07 11.27 12.61
N ARG A 475 -2.18 11.45 13.93
CA ARG A 475 -2.34 10.33 14.88
C ARG A 475 -3.79 9.94 15.14
N PHE A 476 -4.69 10.90 15.08
CA PHE A 476 -6.09 10.72 15.47
C PHE A 476 -7.04 11.35 14.45
N ILE A 477 -8.24 10.79 14.41
CA ILE A 477 -9.39 11.37 13.75
C ILE A 477 -10.52 11.54 14.78
N ARG A 478 -11.10 12.75 14.84
CA ARG A 478 -12.31 13.04 15.62
C ARG A 478 -13.44 13.41 14.66
N MET A 479 -14.60 12.81 14.86
CA MET A 479 -15.84 13.15 14.18
C MET A 479 -16.83 13.70 15.20
N PHE A 480 -17.44 14.84 14.93
CA PHE A 480 -18.50 15.36 15.82
C PHE A 480 -19.62 16.05 15.06
N LEU A 481 -20.81 16.05 15.64
CA LEU A 481 -21.99 16.74 15.14
C LEU A 481 -22.36 17.91 16.03
N THR A 482 -22.87 18.97 15.43
CA THR A 482 -23.47 20.12 16.13
C THR A 482 -24.45 20.85 15.20
N GLY A 483 -25.19 21.83 15.74
CA GLY A 483 -26.12 22.66 14.96
C GLY A 483 -27.47 22.02 14.62
N PHE A 484 -27.75 20.78 15.07
CA PHE A 484 -29.02 20.10 14.83
C PHE A 484 -30.08 20.49 15.88
N GLU A 485 -31.34 20.62 15.47
CA GLU A 485 -32.47 20.86 16.39
C GLU A 485 -33.16 19.57 16.86
N ASP A 486 -33.09 18.53 16.05
CA ASP A 486 -33.77 17.25 16.22
C ASP A 486 -32.79 16.09 15.97
N THR A 487 -33.17 14.90 16.42
CA THR A 487 -32.37 13.67 16.25
C THR A 487 -32.06 13.39 14.79
N VAL A 488 -30.81 13.02 14.49
CA VAL A 488 -30.36 12.62 13.16
C VAL A 488 -29.63 11.28 13.23
N VAL A 489 -29.82 10.42 12.22
CA VAL A 489 -29.11 9.14 12.10
C VAL A 489 -28.36 9.12 10.78
N MET A 490 -27.03 9.24 10.86
CA MET A 490 -26.14 9.19 9.71
C MET A 490 -25.67 7.75 9.50
N ARG A 491 -25.99 7.19 8.33
CA ARG A 491 -25.66 5.79 8.01
C ARG A 491 -24.60 5.77 6.92
N PHE A 492 -23.39 5.36 7.31
CA PHE A 492 -22.21 5.35 6.44
C PHE A 492 -22.08 3.96 5.79
N GLY A 493 -22.31 3.88 4.48
CA GLY A 493 -22.12 2.67 3.68
C GLY A 493 -20.64 2.36 3.42
N LYS A 494 -19.80 3.40 3.44
CA LYS A 494 -18.34 3.39 3.49
C LYS A 494 -17.89 4.59 4.30
N LEU A 495 -16.75 4.50 4.99
CA LEU A 495 -16.05 5.63 5.61
C LEU A 495 -14.56 5.29 5.62
N GLU A 496 -13.80 5.90 4.73
CA GLU A 496 -12.45 5.43 4.40
C GLU A 496 -11.49 6.60 4.17
N LEU A 497 -10.21 6.40 4.46
CA LEU A 497 -9.12 7.26 3.97
C LEU A 497 -8.62 6.70 2.64
N ILE A 498 -8.67 7.51 1.59
CA ILE A 498 -8.28 7.11 0.23
C ILE A 498 -6.86 7.58 -0.07
N ARG A 499 -6.03 6.66 -0.54
CA ARG A 499 -4.70 6.96 -1.09
C ARG A 499 -4.59 6.54 -2.55
N ASN A 500 -3.84 7.33 -3.32
CA ASN A 500 -3.57 7.04 -4.73
C ASN A 500 -2.14 6.51 -4.91
N GLN A 501 -1.94 5.52 -5.79
CA GLN A 501 -0.59 5.06 -6.17
C GLN A 501 0.09 6.00 -7.18
N TRP A 502 -0.71 6.67 -8.01
CA TRP A 502 -0.25 7.67 -8.96
C TRP A 502 -0.29 9.05 -8.29
N ARG A 503 0.85 9.74 -8.27
CA ARG A 503 1.02 11.02 -7.58
C ARG A 503 0.92 12.17 -8.57
N ARG A 504 0.35 13.30 -8.13
CA ARG A 504 0.37 14.54 -8.92
C ARG A 504 1.82 14.96 -9.20
N PHE A 505 2.07 15.42 -10.41
CA PHE A 505 3.38 15.90 -10.82
C PHE A 505 3.50 17.41 -10.60
N ASP A 506 4.23 17.82 -9.56
CA ASP A 506 4.29 19.21 -9.08
C ASP A 506 5.27 20.13 -9.86
N TYR A 507 5.75 19.68 -11.03
CA TYR A 507 6.66 20.44 -11.88
C TYR A 507 6.03 20.72 -13.26
N GLU A 508 6.49 21.77 -13.95
CA GLU A 508 6.08 22.04 -15.32
C GLU A 508 6.47 20.89 -16.25
N ILE A 509 5.48 20.34 -16.96
CA ILE A 509 5.69 19.32 -17.98
C ILE A 509 6.01 20.04 -19.31
N ASP A 510 7.27 20.42 -19.48
CA ASP A 510 7.77 21.10 -20.68
C ASP A 510 8.90 20.31 -21.37
N SER A 511 9.40 20.84 -22.49
CA SER A 511 10.49 20.27 -23.28
C SER A 511 11.86 20.94 -23.00
N THR A 512 11.99 21.70 -21.90
CA THR A 512 13.22 22.42 -21.57
C THR A 512 14.25 21.57 -20.84
N GLY A 513 13.80 20.52 -20.14
CA GLY A 513 14.67 19.65 -19.36
C GLY A 513 14.98 20.16 -17.93
N ASP A 514 14.34 21.26 -17.51
CA ASP A 514 14.58 21.91 -16.23
C ASP A 514 13.47 21.60 -15.21
N TYR A 515 13.85 21.33 -13.96
CA TYR A 515 12.90 21.18 -12.85
C TYR A 515 12.35 22.55 -12.43
N LYS A 516 11.25 22.96 -13.06
CA LYS A 516 10.50 24.17 -12.69
C LYS A 516 9.28 23.77 -11.87
N VAL A 517 9.29 24.11 -10.57
CA VAL A 517 8.13 23.87 -9.69
C VAL A 517 6.95 24.69 -10.16
N LEU A 518 5.75 24.12 -10.13
CA LEU A 518 4.52 24.85 -10.45
C LEU A 518 4.37 26.08 -9.53
N SER A 519 3.87 27.18 -10.09
CA SER A 519 3.60 28.40 -9.31
C SER A 519 2.58 28.11 -8.21
N ALA A 520 2.75 28.72 -7.03
CA ALA A 520 1.77 28.64 -5.95
C ALA A 520 0.39 29.19 -6.35
N ASN A 521 0.34 30.06 -7.37
CA ASN A 521 -0.88 30.63 -7.95
C ASN A 521 -1.20 30.05 -9.34
N ASP A 522 -0.84 28.78 -9.59
CA ASP A 522 -1.23 28.08 -10.82
C ASP A 522 -2.76 28.06 -10.95
N PRO A 523 -3.35 28.60 -12.04
CA PRO A 523 -4.80 28.61 -12.22
C PRO A 523 -5.36 27.20 -12.44
N SER A 524 -4.54 26.25 -12.92
CA SER A 524 -5.01 24.91 -13.27
C SER A 524 -5.35 24.08 -12.03
N ASN A 525 -6.59 23.60 -11.95
CA ASN A 525 -7.01 22.63 -10.94
C ASN A 525 -6.86 21.21 -11.47
N VAL A 526 -6.19 20.34 -10.72
CA VAL A 526 -5.90 18.94 -11.08
C VAL A 526 -6.44 18.02 -9.99
N GLU A 527 -7.42 17.19 -10.35
CA GLU A 527 -8.00 16.15 -9.51
C GLU A 527 -7.59 14.78 -10.06
N VAL A 528 -7.07 13.91 -9.18
CA VAL A 528 -6.74 12.53 -9.53
C VAL A 528 -7.71 11.59 -8.83
N LEU A 529 -8.53 10.91 -9.63
CA LEU A 529 -9.61 10.06 -9.18
C LEU A 529 -9.41 8.63 -9.74
N ALA A 530 -10.27 7.72 -9.30
CA ALA A 530 -10.45 6.43 -9.96
C ALA A 530 -11.91 6.33 -10.40
N VAL A 531 -12.12 5.87 -11.63
CA VAL A 531 -13.44 5.51 -12.16
C VAL A 531 -13.50 3.99 -12.28
N ASN A 532 -14.58 3.39 -11.80
CA ASN A 532 -14.69 1.94 -11.74
C ASN A 532 -16.10 1.43 -12.04
N LEU A 533 -16.19 0.15 -12.35
CA LEU A 533 -17.44 -0.49 -12.75
C LEU A 533 -18.44 -0.60 -11.59
N GLU A 534 -17.97 -0.78 -10.35
CA GLU A 534 -18.84 -1.03 -9.19
C GLU A 534 -19.50 0.23 -8.62
N GLU A 535 -18.85 1.39 -8.73
CA GLU A 535 -19.26 2.67 -8.14
C GLU A 535 -19.69 3.70 -9.18
N ASN A 536 -19.17 3.64 -10.41
CA ASN A 536 -19.38 4.67 -11.44
C ASN A 536 -20.21 4.17 -12.64
N ASP A 537 -21.03 3.14 -12.45
CA ASP A 537 -21.91 2.57 -13.49
C ASP A 537 -23.04 3.51 -13.93
N GLN A 538 -23.38 4.49 -13.09
CA GLN A 538 -24.44 5.49 -13.33
C GLN A 538 -23.92 6.93 -13.46
N ARG A 539 -22.59 7.10 -13.46
CA ARG A 539 -21.92 8.41 -13.55
C ARG A 539 -22.39 9.20 -14.79
N GLN A 540 -22.47 10.52 -14.64
CA GLN A 540 -22.75 11.49 -15.72
C GLN A 540 -21.53 12.41 -15.92
N PRO A 541 -21.24 12.88 -17.15
CA PRO A 541 -22.01 12.66 -18.39
C PRO A 541 -21.76 11.30 -19.07
N ILE A 542 -20.66 10.62 -18.73
CA ILE A 542 -20.30 9.29 -19.25
C ILE A 542 -20.17 8.32 -18.07
N LYS A 543 -20.83 7.17 -18.21
CA LYS A 543 -20.69 6.05 -17.28
C LYS A 543 -19.42 5.27 -17.56
N TYR A 544 -18.89 4.60 -16.55
CA TYR A 544 -17.76 3.71 -16.76
C TYR A 544 -18.20 2.41 -17.44
N VAL A 545 -17.46 2.00 -18.47
CA VAL A 545 -17.64 0.73 -19.20
C VAL A 545 -16.26 0.13 -19.45
N ILE A 546 -16.16 -1.19 -19.25
CA ILE A 546 -14.92 -1.95 -19.46
C ILE A 546 -14.40 -1.71 -20.90
N PRO A 547 -13.08 -1.47 -21.08
CA PRO A 547 -12.49 -1.34 -22.40
C PRO A 547 -12.73 -2.56 -23.32
N PRO A 548 -12.79 -2.36 -24.65
CA PRO A 548 -13.01 -3.45 -25.59
C PRO A 548 -11.95 -4.55 -25.47
N GLY A 549 -12.40 -5.81 -25.38
CA GLY A 549 -11.53 -6.98 -25.33
C GLY A 549 -10.92 -7.28 -23.96
N ILE A 550 -11.25 -6.51 -22.93
CA ILE A 550 -10.90 -6.79 -21.53
C ILE A 550 -12.03 -7.55 -20.85
N GLU A 551 -11.66 -8.54 -20.04
CA GLU A 551 -12.59 -9.32 -19.24
C GLU A 551 -12.28 -9.11 -17.76
N ARG A 552 -13.33 -9.01 -16.93
CA ARG A 552 -13.16 -8.92 -15.48
C ARG A 552 -12.40 -10.13 -14.95
N GLN A 553 -11.41 -9.87 -14.10
CA GLN A 553 -10.69 -10.93 -13.42
C GLN A 553 -11.64 -11.78 -12.56
N GLN A 554 -11.48 -13.09 -12.62
CA GLN A 554 -12.33 -14.04 -11.91
C GLN A 554 -11.56 -14.64 -10.74
N GLN A 555 -12.16 -14.60 -9.56
CA GLN A 555 -11.67 -15.25 -8.37
C GLN A 555 -12.67 -16.32 -7.94
N LEU A 556 -12.18 -17.53 -7.66
CA LEU A 556 -13.01 -18.55 -7.02
C LEU A 556 -13.01 -18.30 -5.52
N SER A 557 -14.20 -18.07 -4.96
CA SER A 557 -14.40 -18.11 -3.51
C SER A 557 -14.18 -19.53 -2.98
N ASN A 558 -13.90 -19.65 -1.67
CA ASN A 558 -13.84 -20.93 -0.94
C ASN A 558 -15.11 -21.78 -1.10
N ASN A 559 -16.25 -21.16 -1.41
CA ASN A 559 -17.52 -21.84 -1.66
C ASN A 559 -17.71 -22.28 -3.14
N ASN A 560 -16.64 -22.26 -3.95
CA ASN A 560 -16.67 -22.52 -5.40
C ASN A 560 -17.62 -21.58 -6.18
N VAL A 561 -17.92 -20.41 -5.63
CA VAL A 561 -18.63 -19.34 -6.35
C VAL A 561 -17.60 -18.54 -7.12
N GLN A 562 -17.91 -18.31 -8.40
CA GLN A 562 -17.13 -17.43 -9.25
C GLN A 562 -17.47 -15.98 -8.90
N LEU A 563 -16.49 -15.27 -8.33
CA LEU A 563 -16.56 -13.85 -8.07
C LEU A 563 -15.83 -13.10 -9.18
N PHE A 564 -16.39 -11.98 -9.61
CA PHE A 564 -15.72 -11.07 -10.52
C PHE A 564 -15.15 -9.93 -9.70
N LEU A 565 -13.85 -9.67 -9.87
CA LEU A 565 -13.18 -8.54 -9.24
C LEU A 565 -13.65 -7.23 -9.89
N ASN A 566 -13.42 -6.12 -9.18
CA ASN A 566 -13.66 -4.80 -9.74
C ASN A 566 -12.79 -4.58 -10.97
N GLU A 567 -13.21 -3.66 -11.83
CA GLU A 567 -12.41 -3.18 -12.93
C GLU A 567 -12.40 -1.64 -12.88
N GLN A 568 -11.21 -1.03 -12.92
CA GLN A 568 -11.05 0.41 -12.69
C GLN A 568 -9.94 1.04 -13.52
N SER A 569 -10.09 2.34 -13.73
CA SER A 569 -9.16 3.19 -14.47
C SER A 569 -8.82 4.42 -13.64
N ILE A 570 -7.61 4.96 -13.83
CA ILE A 570 -7.27 6.28 -13.29
C ILE A 570 -8.00 7.36 -14.09
N SER A 571 -8.59 8.32 -13.39
CA SER A 571 -9.21 9.50 -13.98
C SER A 571 -8.43 10.75 -13.59
N LEU A 572 -7.96 11.50 -14.58
CA LEU A 572 -7.29 12.77 -14.42
C LEU A 572 -8.22 13.88 -14.92
N LYS A 573 -8.79 14.63 -13.98
CA LYS A 573 -9.66 15.76 -14.27
C LYS A 573 -8.87 17.05 -14.11
N VAL A 574 -8.79 17.83 -15.19
CA VAL A 574 -8.03 19.09 -15.23
C VAL A 574 -8.94 20.20 -15.70
N CYS A 575 -9.01 21.26 -14.92
CA CYS A 575 -9.73 22.49 -15.25
C CYS A 575 -8.76 23.68 -15.29
N GLU A 576 -9.13 24.74 -16.00
CA GLU A 576 -8.31 25.95 -16.13
C GLU A 576 -6.91 25.67 -16.74
N LEU A 577 -6.82 24.70 -17.67
CA LEU A 577 -5.56 24.33 -18.33
C LEU A 577 -5.26 25.26 -19.50
N GLU A 578 -4.26 26.12 -19.31
CA GLU A 578 -3.82 27.08 -20.33
C GLU A 578 -3.24 26.42 -21.59
N LYS A 579 -3.23 27.18 -22.70
CA LYS A 579 -2.67 26.75 -23.98
C LYS A 579 -1.22 26.26 -23.85
N GLU A 580 -0.91 25.16 -24.54
CA GLU A 580 0.41 24.49 -24.58
C GLU A 580 0.89 23.91 -23.24
N ARG A 581 0.16 24.13 -22.13
CA ARG A 581 0.48 23.57 -20.82
C ARG A 581 -0.05 22.15 -20.67
N ALA A 582 0.61 21.40 -19.79
CA ALA A 582 0.24 20.03 -19.45
C ALA A 582 0.25 19.81 -17.93
N ARG A 583 -0.66 18.97 -17.46
CA ARG A 583 -0.74 18.50 -16.07
C ARG A 583 -0.88 16.98 -16.08
N GLY A 584 -0.32 16.33 -15.08
CA GLY A 584 -0.25 14.88 -15.07
C GLY A 584 0.07 14.28 -13.72
N VAL A 585 0.15 12.97 -13.76
CA VAL A 585 0.50 12.11 -12.63
C VAL A 585 1.67 11.23 -13.01
N PHE A 586 2.43 10.82 -12.00
CA PHE A 586 3.55 9.91 -12.18
C PHE A 586 3.53 8.81 -11.15
N ARG A 587 4.16 7.70 -11.53
CA ARG A 587 4.43 6.58 -10.65
C ARG A 587 5.86 6.11 -10.87
N ASN A 588 6.49 5.72 -9.78
CA ASN A 588 7.81 5.12 -9.81
C ASN A 588 7.69 3.60 -9.92
N PHE A 589 8.55 3.03 -10.74
CA PHE A 589 8.64 1.62 -11.08
C PHE A 589 10.08 1.13 -10.98
N GLU A 590 10.30 -0.17 -11.10
CA GLU A 590 11.63 -0.76 -11.30
C GLU A 590 11.51 -1.81 -12.41
N TYR A 591 11.22 -1.35 -13.64
CA TYR A 591 10.94 -2.23 -14.76
C TYR A 591 12.02 -2.21 -15.83
N ASP A 592 12.19 -3.38 -16.44
CA ASP A 592 13.00 -3.57 -17.63
C ASP A 592 12.10 -4.01 -18.78
N LEU A 593 11.95 -3.12 -19.75
CA LEU A 593 11.02 -3.26 -20.87
C LEU A 593 11.67 -3.88 -22.12
N ARG A 594 12.96 -4.24 -22.08
CA ARG A 594 13.72 -4.67 -23.27
C ARG A 594 13.29 -6.02 -23.84
N GLN A 595 12.70 -6.87 -23.01
CA GLN A 595 12.23 -8.20 -23.42
C GLN A 595 10.81 -8.18 -23.99
N TYR A 596 10.27 -7.00 -24.29
CA TYR A 596 8.92 -6.82 -24.80
C TYR A 596 8.98 -6.00 -26.08
N GLY A 597 8.11 -6.32 -27.04
CA GLY A 597 8.11 -5.67 -28.34
C GLY A 597 7.19 -4.47 -28.43
N ARG A 598 6.08 -4.45 -27.67
CA ARG A 598 5.00 -3.48 -27.85
C ARG A 598 4.44 -2.99 -26.53
N LEU A 599 4.16 -1.69 -26.45
CA LEU A 599 3.51 -1.04 -25.30
C LEU A 599 2.09 -0.61 -25.70
N GLN A 600 1.12 -0.92 -24.84
CA GLN A 600 -0.30 -0.69 -25.10
C GLN A 600 -1.00 -0.10 -23.87
N MET A 601 -1.94 0.82 -24.07
CA MET A 601 -2.79 1.40 -23.02
C MET A 601 -4.05 2.02 -23.65
N PHE A 602 -5.19 1.90 -22.99
CA PHE A 602 -6.42 2.59 -23.42
C PHE A 602 -6.46 4.00 -22.85
N VAL A 603 -6.97 4.94 -23.64
CA VAL A 603 -7.19 6.32 -23.21
C VAL A 603 -8.58 6.79 -23.61
N HIS A 604 -9.29 7.39 -22.66
CA HIS A 604 -10.58 8.02 -22.88
C HIS A 604 -10.46 9.51 -22.56
N ALA A 605 -11.21 10.35 -23.28
CA ALA A 605 -11.25 11.78 -23.02
C ALA A 605 -12.68 12.30 -23.14
N GLU A 606 -13.11 13.07 -22.15
CA GLU A 606 -14.42 13.71 -22.12
C GLU A 606 -14.33 15.18 -21.71
N GLN A 607 -15.37 15.92 -22.09
CA GLN A 607 -15.56 17.30 -21.67
C GLN A 607 -16.25 17.34 -20.30
N VAL A 608 -15.82 18.25 -19.42
CA VAL A 608 -16.52 18.50 -18.15
C VAL A 608 -17.82 19.27 -18.43
N GLN A 609 -18.94 18.82 -17.84
CA GLN A 609 -20.24 19.49 -18.01
C GLN A 609 -20.17 20.96 -17.57
N GLY A 610 -20.56 21.88 -18.45
CA GLY A 610 -20.50 23.33 -18.19
C GLY A 610 -19.13 23.98 -18.48
N GLY A 611 -18.11 23.20 -18.87
CA GLY A 611 -16.80 23.71 -19.27
C GLY A 611 -16.75 24.26 -20.71
N PRO A 612 -15.62 24.88 -21.11
CA PRO A 612 -15.41 25.38 -22.48
C PRO A 612 -15.60 24.28 -23.53
N ILE A 613 -16.13 24.63 -24.71
CA ILE A 613 -16.34 23.67 -25.81
C ILE A 613 -15.00 23.16 -26.32
N LEU A 614 -14.85 21.84 -26.40
CA LEU A 614 -13.66 21.17 -26.92
C LEU A 614 -13.97 20.44 -28.23
N ASN A 615 -12.97 20.30 -29.10
CA ASN A 615 -13.05 19.51 -30.33
C ASN A 615 -11.96 18.44 -30.36
N ASP A 616 -12.12 17.47 -31.25
CA ASP A 616 -11.13 16.43 -31.47
C ASP A 616 -9.75 17.01 -31.82
N GLY A 617 -8.72 16.50 -31.14
CA GLY A 617 -7.33 16.94 -31.28
C GLY A 617 -7.03 18.31 -30.67
N ASP A 618 -7.92 18.88 -29.84
CA ASP A 618 -7.59 20.03 -28.97
C ASP A 618 -6.70 19.61 -27.78
N LEU A 619 -6.73 18.32 -27.43
CA LEU A 619 -5.99 17.70 -26.32
C LEU A 619 -5.01 16.66 -26.83
N ASN A 620 -3.88 16.51 -26.14
CA ASN A 620 -2.99 15.36 -26.28
C ASN A 620 -2.85 14.63 -24.96
N ALA A 621 -2.89 13.30 -24.97
CA ALA A 621 -2.30 12.51 -23.89
C ALA A 621 -0.78 12.50 -24.08
N VAL A 622 -0.04 12.75 -23.01
CA VAL A 622 1.42 12.78 -22.99
C VAL A 622 1.90 11.71 -22.02
N ILE A 623 2.62 10.72 -22.55
CA ILE A 623 3.17 9.62 -21.78
C ILE A 623 4.69 9.74 -21.80
N ARG A 624 5.31 9.87 -20.63
CA ARG A 624 6.78 9.85 -20.49
C ARG A 624 7.24 8.56 -19.83
N ILE A 625 8.35 8.00 -20.31
CA ILE A 625 8.93 6.73 -19.85
C ILE A 625 10.44 6.90 -19.77
N GLY A 626 11.04 6.69 -18.60
CA GLY A 626 12.49 6.82 -18.45
C GLY A 626 12.99 6.63 -17.03
N THR A 627 14.21 7.12 -16.78
CA THR A 627 14.83 7.14 -15.44
C THR A 627 14.34 8.33 -14.61
N ASP A 628 13.74 9.32 -15.26
CA ASP A 628 13.05 10.44 -14.65
C ASP A 628 11.94 10.96 -15.61
N ALA A 629 11.16 11.95 -15.18
CA ALA A 629 10.10 12.55 -16.00
C ALA A 629 10.47 13.92 -16.64
N VAL A 630 11.68 14.44 -16.42
CA VAL A 630 12.09 15.83 -16.77
C VAL A 630 13.35 15.90 -17.62
N SER A 631 14.40 15.17 -17.28
CA SER A 631 15.73 15.27 -17.89
C SER A 631 16.15 14.05 -18.72
N ASN A 632 15.57 12.87 -18.50
CA ASN A 632 15.92 11.60 -19.16
C ASN A 632 14.67 10.75 -19.38
N TYR A 633 13.94 11.06 -20.45
CA TYR A 633 12.72 10.35 -20.81
C TYR A 633 12.55 10.19 -22.33
N TYR A 634 11.85 9.14 -22.71
CA TYR A 634 11.08 9.05 -23.95
C TYR A 634 9.69 9.63 -23.72
N GLU A 635 9.13 10.31 -24.72
CA GLU A 635 7.80 10.91 -24.68
C GLU A 635 6.98 10.41 -25.88
N VAL A 636 5.71 10.08 -25.65
CA VAL A 636 4.74 9.78 -26.70
C VAL A 636 3.53 10.66 -26.51
N LYS A 637 3.17 11.42 -27.56
CA LYS A 637 1.95 12.24 -27.59
C LYS A 637 0.91 11.60 -28.49
N VAL A 638 -0.28 11.39 -27.93
CA VAL A 638 -1.46 10.86 -28.62
C VAL A 638 -2.51 11.98 -28.71
N PRO A 639 -2.85 12.48 -29.90
CA PRO A 639 -3.96 13.43 -30.06
C PRO A 639 -5.30 12.77 -29.70
N LEU A 640 -6.05 13.37 -28.79
CA LEU A 640 -7.26 12.76 -28.23
C LEU A 640 -8.52 13.17 -28.99
N LYS A 641 -9.36 12.17 -29.24
CA LYS A 641 -10.74 12.26 -29.70
C LYS A 641 -11.67 12.23 -28.49
N LEU A 642 -12.67 13.10 -28.50
CA LEU A 642 -13.59 13.25 -27.38
C LEU A 642 -14.80 12.32 -27.50
N THR A 643 -15.22 11.76 -26.37
CA THR A 643 -16.47 11.00 -26.30
C THR A 643 -17.66 11.94 -26.10
N ASN A 644 -18.71 11.73 -26.90
CA ASN A 644 -19.95 12.50 -26.79
C ASN A 644 -20.75 12.13 -25.53
N PHE A 645 -21.38 13.12 -24.88
CA PHE A 645 -22.21 12.91 -23.69
C PHE A 645 -23.30 11.87 -23.91
N GLY A 646 -23.53 11.04 -22.88
CA GLY A 646 -24.51 9.95 -22.93
C GLY A 646 -24.05 8.72 -23.74
N ALA A 647 -22.79 8.65 -24.17
CA ALA A 647 -22.26 7.44 -24.78
C ALA A 647 -22.35 6.26 -23.78
N THR A 648 -22.78 5.11 -24.29
CA THR A 648 -22.91 3.88 -23.50
C THR A 648 -22.20 2.69 -24.13
N ASP A 649 -21.75 2.83 -25.38
CA ASP A 649 -21.01 1.81 -26.13
C ASP A 649 -19.52 1.86 -25.79
N SER A 650 -18.91 0.69 -25.59
CA SER A 650 -17.52 0.57 -25.15
C SER A 650 -16.54 1.13 -26.17
N LEU A 651 -16.77 0.93 -27.48
CA LEU A 651 -15.92 1.46 -28.56
C LEU A 651 -16.06 2.98 -28.75
N ALA A 652 -17.17 3.57 -28.32
CA ALA A 652 -17.37 5.02 -28.34
C ALA A 652 -16.69 5.69 -27.13
N ILE A 653 -16.66 5.02 -25.98
CA ILE A 653 -15.99 5.48 -24.76
C ILE A 653 -14.47 5.29 -24.89
N TRP A 654 -14.01 4.16 -25.42
CA TRP A 654 -12.61 3.85 -25.65
C TRP A 654 -12.31 3.78 -27.16
N PRO A 655 -12.25 4.93 -27.85
CA PRO A 655 -12.00 4.96 -29.28
C PRO A 655 -10.59 4.45 -29.59
N GLU A 656 -10.46 3.60 -30.61
CA GLU A 656 -9.17 3.01 -31.00
C GLU A 656 -8.11 4.07 -31.32
N GLU A 657 -8.53 5.25 -31.82
CA GLU A 657 -7.62 6.35 -32.16
C GLU A 657 -6.92 6.95 -30.92
N ASN A 658 -7.48 6.80 -29.73
CA ASN A 658 -6.89 7.29 -28.48
C ASN A 658 -5.92 6.28 -27.85
N ASN A 659 -5.90 5.03 -28.32
CA ASN A 659 -5.07 4.00 -27.72
C ASN A 659 -3.60 4.31 -27.94
N LEU A 660 -2.83 4.27 -26.85
CA LEU A 660 -1.38 4.20 -26.96
C LEU A 660 -1.06 2.78 -27.42
N ASP A 661 -0.59 2.60 -28.65
CA ASP A 661 -0.31 1.27 -29.19
C ASP A 661 0.84 1.27 -30.20
N PHE A 662 2.09 1.06 -29.73
CA PHE A 662 3.28 1.18 -30.57
C PHE A 662 4.39 0.19 -30.21
N ASP A 663 5.24 -0.13 -31.19
CA ASP A 663 6.41 -0.99 -31.00
C ASP A 663 7.52 -0.23 -30.27
N LEU A 664 8.04 -0.79 -29.18
CA LEU A 664 9.09 -0.18 -28.35
C LEU A 664 10.37 0.13 -29.13
N SER A 665 10.64 -0.59 -30.23
CA SER A 665 11.76 -0.30 -31.12
C SER A 665 11.69 1.09 -31.76
N ARG A 666 10.50 1.71 -31.87
CA ARG A 666 10.37 3.09 -32.37
C ARG A 666 11.09 4.10 -31.47
N LEU A 667 11.17 3.84 -30.17
CA LEU A 667 11.89 4.69 -29.22
C LEU A 667 13.41 4.58 -29.40
N THR A 668 13.91 3.36 -29.56
CA THR A 668 15.34 3.13 -29.81
C THR A 668 15.77 3.63 -31.19
N ASP A 669 14.90 3.53 -32.20
CA ASP A 669 15.12 4.12 -33.53
C ASP A 669 15.16 5.66 -33.47
N LEU A 670 14.31 6.30 -32.66
CA LEU A 670 14.35 7.75 -32.43
C LEU A 670 15.70 8.18 -31.83
N LYS A 671 16.20 7.43 -30.86
CA LYS A 671 17.51 7.64 -30.22
C LYS A 671 18.66 7.52 -31.23
N LEU A 672 18.67 6.46 -32.04
CA LEU A 672 19.67 6.27 -33.10
C LEU A 672 19.62 7.40 -34.14
N ALA A 673 18.42 7.88 -34.50
CA ALA A 673 18.24 8.98 -35.44
C ALA A 673 18.79 10.30 -34.91
N ARG A 674 18.54 10.61 -33.63
CA ARG A 674 19.09 11.78 -32.93
C ARG A 674 20.62 11.74 -32.89
N ASP A 675 21.18 10.59 -32.48
CA ASP A 675 22.64 10.44 -32.34
C ASP A 675 23.35 10.61 -33.68
N LYS A 676 22.73 10.08 -34.76
CA LYS A 676 23.21 10.27 -36.13
C LYS A 676 23.09 11.73 -36.61
N ALA A 677 22.08 12.46 -36.14
CA ALA A 677 21.91 13.88 -36.44
C ALA A 677 22.86 14.78 -35.62
N GLY A 678 23.54 14.24 -34.60
CA GLY A 678 24.47 14.99 -33.74
C GLY A 678 23.78 16.01 -32.83
N VAL A 679 22.50 15.81 -32.53
CA VAL A 679 21.72 16.65 -31.61
C VAL A 679 22.17 16.38 -30.17
N SER A 680 22.35 17.44 -29.37
CA SER A 680 22.80 17.32 -27.97
C SER A 680 21.77 16.63 -27.09
N ASN A 681 22.20 15.85 -26.09
CA ASN A 681 21.28 15.15 -25.17
C ASN A 681 20.39 16.11 -24.36
N SER A 682 20.79 17.37 -24.17
CA SER A 682 19.98 18.37 -23.46
C SER A 682 18.88 19.01 -24.32
N GLN A 683 18.81 18.69 -25.62
CA GLN A 683 17.81 19.23 -26.53
C GLN A 683 16.69 18.21 -26.77
N PHE A 684 15.45 18.68 -26.73
CA PHE A 684 14.30 17.89 -27.11
C PHE A 684 14.35 17.54 -28.59
N TYR A 685 14.37 16.24 -28.89
CA TYR A 685 14.32 15.70 -30.24
C TYR A 685 13.01 14.94 -30.43
N SER A 686 12.28 15.21 -31.52
CA SER A 686 11.00 14.56 -31.78
C SER A 686 10.76 14.25 -33.25
N ASN A 687 9.90 13.27 -33.50
CA ASN A 687 9.45 12.86 -34.81
C ASN A 687 7.99 12.36 -34.75
N THR A 688 7.18 12.71 -35.73
CA THR A 688 5.77 12.29 -35.82
C THR A 688 5.64 11.13 -36.81
N ILE A 689 5.09 10.01 -36.36
CA ILE A 689 4.92 8.78 -37.14
C ILE A 689 3.53 8.23 -36.88
N ASP A 690 2.75 7.95 -37.93
CA ASP A 690 1.40 7.38 -37.85
C ASP A 690 0.42 8.18 -36.94
N GLY A 691 0.56 9.51 -36.90
CA GLY A 691 -0.28 10.38 -36.07
C GLY A 691 0.16 10.52 -34.61
N LEU A 692 1.11 9.68 -34.16
CA LEU A 692 1.74 9.77 -32.85
C LEU A 692 3.02 10.61 -32.93
N THR A 693 3.28 11.43 -31.91
CA THR A 693 4.55 12.18 -31.81
C THR A 693 5.45 11.54 -30.78
N PHE A 694 6.61 11.05 -31.21
CA PHE A 694 7.64 10.47 -30.36
C PHE A 694 8.70 11.53 -30.08
N GLY A 695 9.03 11.74 -28.81
CA GLY A 695 10.01 12.71 -28.33
C GLY A 695 11.02 12.08 -27.38
N MET A 696 12.14 12.75 -27.15
CA MET A 696 13.09 12.38 -26.11
C MET A 696 13.94 13.56 -25.62
N ILE A 697 14.35 13.51 -24.35
CA ILE A 697 15.41 14.34 -23.74
C ILE A 697 16.34 13.42 -22.96
N GLY A 698 17.62 13.76 -22.92
CA GLY A 698 18.65 13.04 -22.15
C GLY A 698 19.10 11.77 -22.82
N ASN A 699 19.49 10.78 -22.02
CA ASN A 699 19.83 9.44 -22.52
C ASN A 699 18.93 8.38 -21.85
N PRO A 700 17.61 8.39 -22.12
CA PRO A 700 16.67 7.47 -21.51
C PRO A 700 17.01 6.02 -21.87
N SER A 701 16.53 5.10 -21.03
CA SER A 701 16.77 3.67 -21.13
C SER A 701 15.49 2.89 -20.89
N LEU A 702 15.16 1.96 -21.78
CA LEU A 702 14.13 0.94 -21.58
C LEU A 702 14.59 -0.20 -20.65
N GLY A 703 15.89 -0.31 -20.39
CA GLY A 703 16.46 -1.31 -19.48
C GLY A 703 16.36 -0.95 -18.01
N GLU A 704 16.07 0.32 -17.72
CA GLU A 704 15.95 0.88 -16.37
C GLU A 704 14.87 1.96 -16.40
N VAL A 705 13.61 1.53 -16.40
CA VAL A 705 12.46 2.44 -16.34
C VAL A 705 12.06 2.59 -14.89
N THR A 706 12.40 3.74 -14.31
CA THR A 706 12.10 4.07 -12.92
C THR A 706 10.89 4.97 -12.77
N THR A 707 10.50 5.70 -13.81
CA THR A 707 9.37 6.62 -13.78
C THR A 707 8.56 6.52 -15.06
N MET A 708 7.24 6.45 -14.91
CA MET A 708 6.31 6.77 -15.99
C MET A 708 5.40 7.92 -15.55
N LEU A 709 5.13 8.83 -16.48
CA LEU A 709 4.23 9.96 -16.29
C LEU A 709 3.11 9.90 -17.33
N LEU A 710 1.89 10.12 -16.87
CA LEU A 710 0.67 10.21 -17.66
C LEU A 710 0.11 11.62 -17.50
N ALA A 711 -0.02 12.35 -18.60
CA ALA A 711 -0.42 13.75 -18.57
C ALA A 711 -1.40 14.09 -19.69
N VAL A 712 -2.11 15.20 -19.51
CA VAL A 712 -2.97 15.81 -20.51
C VAL A 712 -2.40 17.17 -20.84
N GLN A 713 -2.17 17.41 -22.14
CA GLN A 713 -1.70 18.67 -22.69
C GLN A 713 -2.83 19.35 -23.46
N ASN A 714 -3.04 20.63 -23.20
CA ASN A 714 -3.88 21.48 -24.06
C ASN A 714 -3.04 21.93 -25.27
N ALA A 715 -3.41 21.48 -26.46
CA ALA A 715 -2.63 21.74 -27.67
C ALA A 715 -3.03 23.03 -28.40
N LYS A 716 -4.30 23.47 -28.28
CA LYS A 716 -4.88 24.47 -29.20
C LYS A 716 -5.69 25.57 -28.54
N ARG A 717 -6.35 25.30 -27.42
CA ARG A 717 -7.33 26.22 -26.82
C ARG A 717 -6.65 27.15 -25.83
N GLU A 718 -7.23 28.32 -25.60
CA GLU A 718 -6.73 29.23 -24.55
C GLU A 718 -6.89 28.61 -23.16
N ASN A 719 -8.01 27.93 -22.93
CA ASN A 719 -8.33 27.26 -21.68
C ASN A 719 -9.16 25.99 -21.92
N VAL A 720 -8.94 24.95 -21.12
CA VAL A 720 -9.63 23.65 -21.20
C VAL A 720 -10.03 23.13 -19.83
N CYS A 721 -11.24 22.55 -19.77
CA CYS A 721 -11.70 21.70 -18.67
C CYS A 721 -12.09 20.32 -19.22
N THR A 722 -11.36 19.28 -18.84
CA THR A 722 -11.50 17.92 -19.37
C THR A 722 -11.25 16.86 -18.30
N GLU A 723 -11.81 15.67 -18.49
CA GLU A 723 -11.49 14.49 -17.72
C GLU A 723 -10.97 13.40 -18.67
N VAL A 724 -9.80 12.83 -18.35
CA VAL A 724 -9.12 11.84 -19.19
C VAL A 724 -8.87 10.60 -18.35
N TRP A 725 -9.24 9.44 -18.88
CA TRP A 725 -9.04 8.15 -18.21
C TRP A 725 -7.93 7.35 -18.88
N PHE A 726 -7.09 6.70 -18.09
CA PHE A 726 -6.04 5.79 -18.58
C PHE A 726 -6.25 4.40 -18.01
N ASN A 727 -6.19 3.37 -18.86
CA ASN A 727 -6.47 2.01 -18.42
C ASN A 727 -5.59 0.96 -19.10
N GLU A 728 -5.39 -0.17 -18.42
CA GLU A 728 -4.73 -1.39 -18.92
C GLU A 728 -3.34 -1.13 -19.54
N LEU A 729 -2.42 -0.55 -18.77
CA LEU A 729 -1.04 -0.33 -19.21
C LEU A 729 -0.33 -1.69 -19.29
N ARG A 730 -0.07 -2.15 -20.51
CA ARG A 730 0.39 -3.51 -20.79
C ARG A 730 1.48 -3.57 -21.83
N LEU A 731 2.27 -4.63 -21.74
CA LEU A 731 3.31 -5.01 -22.68
C LEU A 731 2.86 -6.26 -23.43
N SER A 732 3.23 -6.34 -24.70
CA SER A 732 3.03 -7.56 -25.49
C SER A 732 4.24 -7.84 -26.38
N ASN A 733 4.16 -8.95 -27.13
CA ASN A 733 5.23 -9.43 -28.01
C ASN A 733 6.53 -9.72 -27.25
N LEU A 734 6.46 -10.68 -26.32
CA LEU A 734 7.59 -11.16 -25.51
C LEU A 734 8.75 -11.64 -26.39
N ASP A 735 10.00 -11.37 -25.98
CA ASP A 735 11.17 -11.95 -26.64
C ASP A 735 11.25 -13.46 -26.31
N GLU A 736 10.86 -14.26 -27.30
CA GLU A 736 10.90 -15.72 -27.26
C GLU A 736 12.14 -16.29 -27.96
N LYS A 737 13.19 -15.49 -28.18
CA LYS A 737 14.47 -16.02 -28.66
C LYS A 737 15.01 -17.06 -27.67
N GLY A 738 15.31 -18.22 -28.23
CA GLY A 738 15.97 -19.28 -27.50
C GLY A 738 17.44 -18.99 -27.25
N GLY A 739 18.03 -19.79 -26.36
CA GLY A 739 19.47 -19.80 -26.14
C GLY A 739 19.99 -21.23 -26.07
N TRP A 740 21.31 -21.36 -26.11
CA TRP A 740 21.97 -22.64 -25.90
C TRP A 740 23.05 -22.52 -24.83
N ALA A 741 23.34 -23.64 -24.18
CA ALA A 741 24.49 -23.78 -23.31
C ALA A 741 25.19 -25.09 -23.60
N ALA A 742 26.52 -25.11 -23.49
CA ALA A 742 27.32 -26.30 -23.59
C ALA A 742 28.45 -26.24 -22.55
N THR A 743 28.71 -27.35 -21.88
CA THR A 743 29.89 -27.50 -21.03
C THR A 743 30.58 -28.82 -21.36
N GLY A 744 31.89 -28.82 -21.27
CA GLY A 744 32.74 -29.96 -21.54
C GLY A 744 33.90 -29.97 -20.57
N ARG A 745 34.27 -31.18 -20.13
CA ARG A 745 35.38 -31.41 -19.22
C ARG A 745 36.15 -32.65 -19.63
N VAL A 746 37.48 -32.54 -19.62
CA VAL A 746 38.41 -33.63 -19.88
C VAL A 746 39.42 -33.70 -18.74
N ASP A 747 39.40 -34.80 -17.99
CA ASP A 747 40.37 -35.10 -16.95
C ASP A 747 41.31 -36.21 -17.43
N ILE A 748 42.61 -35.91 -17.44
CA ILE A 748 43.68 -36.86 -17.74
C ILE A 748 44.42 -37.17 -16.44
N THR A 749 44.30 -38.41 -15.97
CA THR A 749 45.06 -38.92 -14.83
C THR A 749 46.40 -39.45 -15.32
N LEU A 750 47.50 -38.90 -14.82
CA LEU A 750 48.88 -39.24 -15.19
C LEU A 750 49.44 -40.30 -14.23
N ALA A 751 48.85 -41.49 -14.22
CA ALA A 751 49.19 -42.55 -13.28
C ALA A 751 49.21 -42.03 -11.82
N ASP A 752 50.33 -42.16 -11.11
CA ASP A 752 50.49 -41.59 -9.78
C ASP A 752 51.22 -40.23 -9.77
N LEU A 753 51.58 -39.65 -10.92
CA LEU A 753 52.21 -38.32 -11.00
C LEU A 753 51.24 -37.18 -10.69
N GLY A 754 49.95 -37.37 -10.97
CA GLY A 754 48.92 -36.35 -10.75
C GLY A 754 47.84 -36.35 -11.82
N ASN A 755 47.17 -35.22 -12.02
CA ASN A 755 46.14 -35.05 -13.05
C ASN A 755 46.19 -33.69 -13.73
N VAL A 756 45.73 -33.66 -14.98
CA VAL A 756 45.51 -32.43 -15.74
C VAL A 756 44.04 -32.41 -16.14
N SER A 757 43.36 -31.32 -15.84
CA SER A 757 41.95 -31.13 -16.18
C SER A 757 41.81 -29.91 -17.10
N PHE A 758 40.96 -30.08 -18.10
CA PHE A 758 40.53 -29.04 -19.03
C PHE A 758 39.02 -28.95 -18.92
N SER A 759 38.48 -27.78 -18.63
CA SER A 759 37.04 -27.53 -18.71
C SER A 759 36.77 -26.32 -19.58
N GLY A 760 35.64 -26.35 -20.26
CA GLY A 760 35.15 -25.23 -21.04
C GLY A 760 33.64 -25.18 -20.93
N SER A 761 33.10 -23.99 -20.75
CA SER A 761 31.67 -23.75 -20.76
C SER A 761 31.35 -22.54 -21.63
N ALA A 762 30.24 -22.62 -22.34
CA ALA A 762 29.73 -21.52 -23.15
C ALA A 762 28.20 -21.50 -23.07
N ARG A 763 27.61 -20.32 -22.97
CA ARG A 763 26.17 -20.11 -23.10
C ARG A 763 25.91 -18.84 -23.88
N SER A 764 24.84 -18.84 -24.66
CA SER A 764 24.40 -17.65 -25.38
C SER A 764 23.49 -16.78 -24.50
N ALA A 765 23.34 -15.52 -24.90
CA ALA A 765 22.19 -14.70 -24.50
C ALA A 765 20.88 -15.45 -24.82
N GLY A 766 19.85 -15.23 -23.99
CA GLY A 766 18.57 -15.93 -24.02
C GLY A 766 18.53 -17.29 -23.30
N PHE A 767 19.69 -17.86 -22.91
CA PHE A 767 19.71 -19.13 -22.17
C PHE A 767 19.39 -18.93 -20.67
N GLY A 768 18.68 -19.90 -20.09
CA GLY A 768 18.27 -19.90 -18.69
C GLY A 768 17.74 -21.26 -18.24
N THR A 769 17.39 -21.37 -16.96
CA THR A 769 16.69 -22.54 -16.42
C THR A 769 15.19 -22.49 -16.78
N LEU A 770 14.45 -23.57 -16.58
CA LEU A 770 13.03 -23.67 -16.99
C LEU A 770 12.10 -22.78 -16.15
N ASP A 771 12.48 -22.50 -14.91
CA ASP A 771 11.78 -21.68 -13.94
C ASP A 771 12.06 -20.17 -14.08
N GLN A 772 13.10 -19.79 -14.81
CA GLN A 772 13.46 -18.38 -15.03
C GLN A 772 12.43 -17.66 -15.89
N LYS A 773 11.96 -16.51 -15.38
CA LYS A 773 11.11 -15.56 -16.12
C LYS A 773 11.88 -14.93 -17.26
N VAL A 774 11.17 -14.27 -18.19
CA VAL A 774 11.78 -13.67 -19.39
C VAL A 774 12.91 -12.70 -19.05
N ASN A 775 12.70 -11.82 -18.05
CA ASN A 775 13.71 -10.86 -17.61
C ASN A 775 14.87 -11.45 -16.78
N GLU A 776 14.78 -12.70 -16.32
CA GLU A 776 15.80 -13.38 -15.50
C GLU A 776 16.80 -14.21 -16.33
N ARG A 777 16.54 -14.38 -17.63
CA ARG A 777 17.41 -15.14 -18.53
C ARG A 777 18.71 -14.39 -18.81
N SER A 778 19.74 -15.13 -19.24
CA SER A 778 21.04 -14.55 -19.58
C SER A 778 20.90 -13.50 -20.67
N ARG A 779 21.46 -12.31 -20.47
CA ARG A 779 21.56 -11.22 -21.47
C ARG A 779 22.98 -11.01 -21.96
N GLU A 780 23.83 -12.00 -21.69
CA GLU A 780 25.22 -12.02 -22.08
C GLU A 780 25.57 -13.37 -22.70
N ASP A 781 26.42 -13.32 -23.71
CA ASP A 781 27.17 -14.47 -24.17
C ASP A 781 28.33 -14.70 -23.20
N PHE A 782 28.32 -15.86 -22.55
CA PHE A 782 29.34 -16.23 -21.57
C PHE A 782 30.20 -17.35 -22.14
N ARG A 783 31.52 -17.20 -22.01
CA ARG A 783 32.51 -18.21 -22.40
C ARG A 783 33.57 -18.30 -21.32
N GLN A 784 33.85 -19.50 -20.86
CA GLN A 784 34.89 -19.78 -19.89
C GLN A 784 35.70 -20.99 -20.33
N PHE A 785 37.01 -20.92 -20.12
CA PHE A 785 37.84 -22.11 -20.12
C PHE A 785 38.76 -22.11 -18.91
N ASP A 786 39.01 -23.30 -18.39
CA ASP A 786 39.91 -23.53 -17.27
C ASP A 786 40.83 -24.70 -17.61
N ILE A 787 42.11 -24.50 -17.32
CA ILE A 787 43.12 -25.55 -17.41
C ILE A 787 43.78 -25.60 -16.05
N SER A 788 43.76 -26.77 -15.41
CA SER A 788 44.47 -26.97 -14.15
C SER A 788 45.28 -28.25 -14.16
N ALA A 789 46.46 -28.19 -13.56
CA ALA A 789 47.38 -29.29 -13.42
C ALA A 789 47.77 -29.43 -11.95
N ASN A 790 47.53 -30.62 -11.39
CA ASN A 790 47.97 -30.99 -10.05
C ASN A 790 49.00 -32.09 -10.20
N LEU A 791 50.27 -31.77 -9.95
CA LEU A 791 51.39 -32.67 -10.18
C LEU A 791 52.21 -32.80 -8.90
N ASP A 792 52.65 -34.01 -8.55
CA ASP A 792 53.67 -34.22 -7.53
C ASP A 792 55.05 -34.31 -8.19
N LEU A 793 55.71 -33.16 -8.32
CA LEU A 793 57.04 -33.08 -8.92
C LEU A 793 58.12 -33.74 -8.06
N GLY A 794 57.82 -34.07 -6.80
CA GLY A 794 58.71 -34.84 -5.94
C GLY A 794 59.02 -36.23 -6.48
N LYS A 795 58.11 -36.81 -7.27
CA LYS A 795 58.27 -38.13 -7.90
C LYS A 795 59.27 -38.16 -9.06
N LEU A 796 59.69 -37.01 -9.56
CA LEU A 796 60.73 -36.87 -10.59
C LEU A 796 62.15 -36.80 -9.99
N LEU A 797 62.27 -36.83 -8.66
CA LEU A 797 63.54 -36.86 -7.94
C LEU A 797 63.91 -38.31 -7.57
N PRO A 798 65.20 -38.63 -7.33
CA PRO A 798 65.61 -39.96 -6.88
C PRO A 798 64.81 -40.40 -5.64
N ARG A 799 64.28 -41.63 -5.64
CA ARG A 799 63.44 -42.17 -4.54
C ARG A 799 64.07 -42.04 -3.14
N LYS A 800 65.41 -42.04 -3.04
CA LYS A 800 66.14 -41.83 -1.77
C LYS A 800 66.05 -40.40 -1.21
N ALA A 801 65.73 -39.41 -2.04
CA ALA A 801 65.59 -38.02 -1.61
C ALA A 801 64.31 -37.81 -0.78
N ALA A 802 63.27 -38.59 -1.07
CA ALA A 802 61.97 -38.59 -0.38
C ALA A 802 61.38 -37.18 -0.22
N ILE A 803 61.48 -36.35 -1.25
CA ILE A 803 60.90 -35.00 -1.24
C ILE A 803 59.52 -35.07 -1.89
N GLN A 804 58.53 -34.44 -1.28
CA GLN A 804 57.20 -34.27 -1.85
C GLN A 804 57.07 -32.81 -2.32
N ILE A 805 56.69 -32.62 -3.58
CA ILE A 805 56.52 -31.29 -4.17
C ILE A 805 55.17 -31.24 -4.90
N PRO A 806 54.06 -31.08 -4.16
CA PRO A 806 52.74 -30.91 -4.76
C PRO A 806 52.63 -29.53 -5.39
N VAL A 807 52.46 -29.50 -6.71
CA VAL A 807 52.32 -28.30 -7.51
C VAL A 807 50.93 -28.27 -8.11
N TYR A 808 50.18 -27.22 -7.79
CA TYR A 808 48.93 -26.85 -8.44
C TYR A 808 49.22 -25.67 -9.35
N ALA A 809 48.91 -25.77 -10.64
CA ALA A 809 48.95 -24.66 -11.57
C ALA A 809 47.62 -24.57 -12.31
N SER A 810 47.01 -23.39 -12.38
CA SER A 810 45.81 -23.19 -13.16
C SER A 810 45.82 -21.87 -13.92
N ILE A 811 45.16 -21.90 -15.07
CA ILE A 811 44.79 -20.71 -15.84
C ILE A 811 43.29 -20.81 -16.15
N SER A 812 42.57 -19.78 -15.77
CA SER A 812 41.14 -19.60 -16.03
C SER A 812 40.96 -18.30 -16.79
N ARG A 813 40.16 -18.31 -17.85
CA ARG A 813 39.75 -17.09 -18.54
C ARG A 813 38.25 -17.13 -18.79
N THR A 814 37.60 -16.07 -18.34
CA THR A 814 36.17 -15.83 -18.51
C THR A 814 35.97 -14.62 -19.42
N THR A 815 35.00 -14.70 -20.32
CA THR A 815 34.60 -13.61 -21.20
C THR A 815 33.08 -13.52 -21.21
N ARG A 816 32.57 -12.33 -20.96
CA ARG A 816 31.15 -11.97 -20.96
C ARG A 816 30.95 -10.86 -21.98
N GLN A 817 30.13 -11.12 -22.98
CA GLN A 817 29.76 -10.13 -23.97
C GLN A 817 28.26 -9.82 -23.82
N PRO A 818 27.89 -8.59 -23.43
CA PRO A 818 26.49 -8.24 -23.28
C PRO A 818 25.78 -8.16 -24.64
N GLU A 819 24.50 -8.50 -24.67
CA GLU A 819 23.63 -8.31 -25.85
C GLU A 819 23.36 -6.83 -26.11
N TYR A 820 23.20 -6.06 -25.03
CA TYR A 820 22.95 -4.63 -25.02
C TYR A 820 24.23 -3.84 -24.76
N ASP A 821 24.30 -2.61 -25.28
CA ASP A 821 25.41 -1.71 -25.01
C ASP A 821 25.43 -1.30 -23.52
N PRO A 822 26.57 -1.38 -22.82
CA PRO A 822 26.64 -1.07 -21.39
C PRO A 822 26.47 0.42 -21.06
N TYR A 823 26.57 1.32 -22.05
CA TYR A 823 26.37 2.76 -21.87
C TYR A 823 24.98 3.23 -22.36
N ALA A 824 24.36 2.47 -23.25
CA ALA A 824 22.98 2.62 -23.69
C ALA A 824 22.24 1.29 -23.55
N LEU A 825 21.73 1.02 -22.34
CA LEU A 825 21.17 -0.28 -21.96
C LEU A 825 20.00 -0.76 -22.83
N ASP A 826 19.37 0.13 -23.60
CA ASP A 826 18.24 -0.14 -24.49
C ASP A 826 18.63 -0.38 -25.96
N LEU A 827 19.88 -0.10 -26.34
CA LEU A 827 20.40 -0.39 -27.68
C LEU A 827 21.17 -1.70 -27.67
N THR A 828 20.94 -2.57 -28.66
CA THR A 828 21.78 -3.75 -28.82
C THR A 828 23.19 -3.34 -29.26
N LEU A 829 24.21 -4.08 -28.82
CA LEU A 829 25.60 -3.80 -29.22
C LEU A 829 25.75 -3.83 -30.76
N GLN A 830 24.99 -4.70 -31.43
CA GLN A 830 24.97 -4.77 -32.88
C GLN A 830 24.39 -3.51 -33.54
N GLN A 831 23.29 -2.95 -33.02
CA GLN A 831 22.73 -1.68 -33.51
C GLN A 831 23.72 -0.52 -33.37
N VAL A 832 24.44 -0.45 -32.25
CA VAL A 832 25.47 0.59 -32.03
C VAL A 832 26.61 0.43 -33.03
N LEU A 833 27.07 -0.80 -33.28
CA LEU A 833 28.11 -1.08 -34.29
C LEU A 833 27.65 -0.66 -35.69
N ASP A 834 26.43 -1.05 -36.09
CA ASP A 834 25.90 -0.79 -37.43
C ASP A 834 25.64 0.71 -37.69
N ASN A 835 25.35 1.49 -36.65
CA ASN A 835 25.17 2.95 -36.74
C ASN A 835 26.50 3.74 -36.66
N ASN A 836 27.63 3.07 -36.44
CA ASN A 836 28.96 3.68 -36.36
C ASN A 836 29.86 3.28 -37.54
N THR A 837 30.92 4.06 -37.75
CA THR A 837 31.91 3.80 -38.79
C THR A 837 32.80 2.59 -38.41
N ARG A 838 33.22 1.82 -39.42
CA ARG A 838 33.96 0.55 -39.23
C ARG A 838 35.28 0.69 -38.46
N ASP A 839 35.91 1.85 -38.51
CA ASP A 839 37.11 2.18 -37.75
C ASP A 839 36.89 2.22 -36.23
N LYS A 840 35.65 2.43 -35.76
CA LYS A 840 35.30 2.43 -34.33
C LYS A 840 34.82 1.08 -33.80
N TRP A 841 34.58 0.10 -34.66
CA TRP A 841 33.97 -1.18 -34.29
C TRP A 841 34.77 -1.95 -33.24
N ASP A 842 36.08 -2.07 -33.45
CA ASP A 842 36.95 -2.81 -32.54
C ASP A 842 37.01 -2.14 -31.16
N SER A 843 37.05 -0.81 -31.13
CA SER A 843 37.03 -0.06 -29.87
C SER A 843 35.70 -0.24 -29.11
N ILE A 844 34.55 -0.14 -29.79
CA ILE A 844 33.23 -0.30 -29.18
C ILE A 844 33.10 -1.72 -28.60
N LYS A 845 33.50 -2.73 -29.37
CA LYS A 845 33.42 -4.12 -28.94
C LYS A 845 34.34 -4.42 -27.76
N THR A 846 35.58 -3.94 -27.79
CA THR A 846 36.52 -4.16 -26.67
C THR A 846 36.04 -3.46 -25.41
N ASN A 847 35.52 -2.24 -25.51
CA ASN A 847 35.00 -1.51 -24.34
C ASN A 847 33.74 -2.15 -23.75
N ALA A 848 32.97 -2.93 -24.51
CA ALA A 848 31.73 -3.54 -24.05
C ALA A 848 31.92 -4.89 -23.33
N ILE A 849 33.05 -5.59 -23.53
CA ILE A 849 33.25 -6.95 -23.01
C ILE A 849 33.86 -6.93 -21.60
N ASP A 850 33.38 -7.83 -20.74
CA ASP A 850 34.01 -8.14 -19.45
C ASP A 850 34.89 -9.39 -19.61
N VAL A 851 36.17 -9.25 -19.28
CA VAL A 851 37.17 -10.31 -19.38
C VAL A 851 37.94 -10.40 -18.07
N ALA A 852 37.98 -11.59 -17.48
CA ALA A 852 38.80 -11.89 -16.32
C ALA A 852 39.73 -13.07 -16.63
N THR A 853 41.02 -12.92 -16.34
CA THR A 853 42.02 -13.99 -16.46
C THR A 853 42.69 -14.21 -15.12
N ILE A 854 42.56 -15.42 -14.57
CA ILE A 854 43.16 -15.82 -13.29
C ILE A 854 44.25 -16.85 -13.57
N LYS A 855 45.46 -16.57 -13.10
CA LYS A 855 46.60 -17.49 -13.12
C LYS A 855 46.98 -17.81 -11.68
N THR A 856 47.00 -19.09 -11.33
CA THR A 856 47.35 -19.53 -9.97
C THR A 856 48.47 -20.56 -10.02
N ILE A 857 49.45 -20.40 -9.14
CA ILE A 857 50.51 -21.37 -8.87
C ILE A 857 50.59 -21.57 -7.36
N ASN A 858 50.31 -22.78 -6.88
CA ASN A 858 50.45 -23.14 -5.48
C ASN A 858 51.41 -24.33 -5.33
N LEU A 859 52.32 -24.19 -4.38
CA LEU A 859 53.16 -25.23 -3.82
C LEU A 859 52.65 -25.47 -2.40
N THR A 860 52.02 -26.61 -2.16
CA THR A 860 51.40 -26.92 -0.86
C THR A 860 52.16 -28.03 -0.17
N ASN A 861 52.58 -27.79 1.07
CA ASN A 861 53.22 -28.78 1.93
C ASN A 861 54.48 -29.37 1.28
N VAL A 862 55.33 -28.53 0.68
CA VAL A 862 56.61 -28.95 0.14
C VAL A 862 57.51 -29.34 1.30
N LYS A 863 57.84 -30.62 1.39
CA LYS A 863 58.58 -31.17 2.53
C LYS A 863 59.42 -32.37 2.14
N LYS A 864 60.36 -32.70 3.01
CA LYS A 864 61.10 -33.96 2.95
C LYS A 864 60.41 -35.00 3.84
N ASN A 865 59.92 -36.07 3.23
CA ASN A 865 59.38 -37.22 3.94
C ASN A 865 60.49 -37.99 4.66
N ARG A 866 60.15 -38.55 5.82
CA ARG A 866 61.08 -39.31 6.65
C ARG A 866 61.29 -40.69 6.05
N THR A 867 62.54 -41.10 5.87
CA THR A 867 62.91 -42.41 5.35
C THR A 867 63.54 -43.26 6.46
N GLY A 868 62.73 -44.11 7.10
CA GLY A 868 63.15 -45.09 8.12
C GLY A 868 62.49 -44.92 9.49
N ASP A 869 62.56 -45.96 10.34
CA ASP A 869 61.83 -46.07 11.64
C ASP A 869 62.49 -45.35 12.83
N LYS A 870 63.34 -44.33 12.58
CA LYS A 870 64.04 -43.61 13.66
C LYS A 870 63.17 -42.49 14.24
N ARG A 871 63.20 -42.30 15.56
CA ARG A 871 62.49 -41.21 16.26
C ARG A 871 62.85 -39.83 15.67
N PRO A 872 61.87 -38.90 15.52
CA PRO A 872 62.10 -37.52 15.06
C PRO A 872 63.11 -36.82 15.94
N LYS A 873 64.12 -36.22 15.30
CA LYS A 873 65.06 -35.33 15.98
C LYS A 873 64.66 -33.89 15.70
N ILE A 874 64.97 -33.01 16.66
CA ILE A 874 64.65 -31.57 16.59
C ILE A 874 65.23 -30.93 15.31
N TRP A 875 66.38 -31.38 14.85
CA TRP A 875 67.07 -30.85 13.66
C TRP A 875 66.76 -31.60 12.35
N ASP A 876 65.80 -32.52 12.32
CA ASP A 876 65.43 -33.21 11.08
C ASP A 876 64.77 -32.22 10.10
N VAL A 877 65.33 -32.10 8.88
CA VAL A 877 64.77 -31.26 7.79
C VAL A 877 63.34 -31.68 7.41
N SER A 878 62.94 -32.91 7.76
CA SER A 878 61.56 -33.39 7.57
C SER A 878 60.51 -32.71 8.43
N ASN A 879 60.93 -31.96 9.46
CA ASN A 879 60.02 -31.20 10.32
C ASN A 879 59.68 -29.83 9.70
N LEU A 880 60.32 -29.45 8.58
CA LEU A 880 60.01 -28.21 7.85
C LEU A 880 59.05 -28.49 6.70
N ASP A 881 58.00 -27.67 6.59
CA ASP A 881 57.17 -27.59 5.39
C ASP A 881 57.11 -26.17 4.85
N PHE A 882 57.13 -26.08 3.52
CA PHE A 882 57.11 -24.83 2.78
C PHE A 882 55.82 -24.77 1.95
N ASN A 883 55.12 -23.65 2.08
CA ASN A 883 53.93 -23.32 1.30
C ASN A 883 54.19 -22.03 0.54
N PHE A 884 53.92 -22.05 -0.76
CA PHE A 884 53.99 -20.88 -1.62
C PHE A 884 52.73 -20.81 -2.48
N SER A 885 52.12 -19.64 -2.55
CA SER A 885 50.93 -19.40 -3.36
C SER A 885 51.10 -18.09 -4.09
N HIS A 886 50.88 -18.11 -5.40
CA HIS A 886 50.89 -16.94 -6.25
C HIS A 886 49.65 -16.95 -7.13
N THR A 887 48.82 -15.90 -7.02
CA THR A 887 47.65 -15.69 -7.85
C THR A 887 47.74 -14.33 -8.51
N SER A 888 47.55 -14.29 -9.83
CA SER A 888 47.46 -13.08 -10.64
C SER A 888 46.10 -13.06 -11.33
N THR A 889 45.29 -12.05 -11.01
CA THR A 889 44.02 -11.77 -11.66
C THR A 889 44.19 -10.52 -12.49
N ILE A 890 43.89 -10.60 -13.79
CA ILE A 890 43.84 -9.47 -14.72
C ILE A 890 42.40 -9.36 -15.23
N SER A 891 41.76 -8.23 -15.02
CA SER A 891 40.38 -7.95 -15.40
C SER A 891 40.27 -6.68 -16.24
N HIS A 892 39.31 -6.68 -17.17
CA HIS A 892 38.88 -5.53 -17.96
C HIS A 892 37.35 -5.55 -18.06
N SER A 893 36.68 -4.41 -17.91
CA SER A 893 35.23 -4.26 -18.02
C SER A 893 34.86 -2.88 -18.59
N PRO A 894 33.58 -2.63 -18.96
CA PRO A 894 33.16 -1.32 -19.46
C PRO A 894 33.39 -0.16 -18.48
N LEU A 895 33.52 -0.45 -17.18
CA LEU A 895 33.79 0.55 -16.15
C LEU A 895 35.29 0.63 -15.79
N VAL A 896 36.07 -0.41 -16.10
CA VAL A 896 37.47 -0.57 -15.67
C VAL A 896 38.35 -0.95 -16.85
N GLU A 897 39.18 -0.02 -17.31
CA GLU A 897 40.08 -0.24 -18.46
C GLU A 897 41.09 -1.38 -18.20
N ASN A 898 41.66 -1.46 -17.00
CA ASN A 898 42.52 -2.57 -16.62
C ASN A 898 42.67 -2.62 -15.09
N GLU A 899 42.46 -3.80 -14.51
CA GLU A 899 42.71 -4.08 -13.11
C GLU A 899 43.63 -5.30 -13.00
N GLU A 900 44.71 -5.17 -12.22
CA GLU A 900 45.62 -6.27 -11.95
C GLU A 900 45.79 -6.46 -10.44
N ILE A 901 45.40 -7.64 -9.95
CA ILE A 901 45.56 -8.04 -8.55
C ILE A 901 46.56 -9.19 -8.49
N ARG A 902 47.68 -8.96 -7.81
CA ARG A 902 48.68 -9.99 -7.53
C ARG A 902 48.71 -10.30 -6.04
N ARG A 903 48.52 -11.56 -5.69
CA ARG A 903 48.61 -12.06 -4.31
C ARG A 903 49.71 -13.10 -4.24
N THR A 904 50.74 -12.84 -3.44
CA THR A 904 51.81 -13.78 -3.18
C THR A 904 51.87 -14.07 -1.68
N ARG A 905 51.74 -15.34 -1.31
CA ARG A 905 51.86 -15.81 0.07
C ARG A 905 52.97 -16.83 0.15
N THR A 906 53.81 -16.68 1.16
CA THR A 906 54.84 -17.66 1.51
C THR A 906 54.71 -17.98 2.99
N ALA A 907 54.71 -19.25 3.33
CA ALA A 907 54.68 -19.70 4.71
C ALA A 907 55.68 -20.83 4.89
N LEU A 908 56.43 -20.76 5.99
CA LEU A 908 57.31 -21.82 6.46
C LEU A 908 56.76 -22.28 7.80
N ALA A 909 56.53 -23.58 7.95
CA ALA A 909 56.14 -24.16 9.23
C ALA A 909 57.18 -25.18 9.69
N TYR A 910 57.32 -25.26 11.01
CA TYR A 910 58.17 -26.22 11.69
C TYR A 910 57.27 -27.07 12.59
N ASN A 911 57.06 -28.32 12.18
CA ASN A 911 56.14 -29.27 12.79
C ASN A 911 56.94 -30.43 13.41
N PHE A 912 57.49 -30.21 14.61
CA PHE A 912 58.12 -31.26 15.40
C PHE A 912 57.12 -31.85 16.40
N ALA A 913 56.85 -33.15 16.27
CA ALA A 913 56.12 -33.95 17.25
C ALA A 913 57.08 -35.04 17.78
N PRO A 914 57.41 -35.06 19.09
CA PRO A 914 58.42 -35.95 19.68
C PRO A 914 58.04 -37.44 19.70
#